data_AF-A0A4S2UP73-F1
#
_entry.id   AF-A0A4S2UP73-F1
#
_cell.length_a   1.000
_cell.length_b   1.000
_cell.length_c   1.000
_cell.angle_alpha   90.00
_cell.angle_beta   90.00
_cell.angle_gamma   90.00
#
_symmetry.space_group_name_H-M   'P 1'
#
loop_
_entity.id
_entity.type
_entity.pdbx_description
1 polymer ?
#
loop_
_entity_poly.entity_id
_entity_poly.type
_entity_poly.pdbx_seq_one_letter_code
_entity_poly.pdbx_strand_id
1 'polypeptide(L)'
;MVPFREVVLKVHSRCDLACDHCYVYEHADQSWRTRPKTISDEVIFRTAQRLAEHAKTHALPSVSVILHGGEPLLAGPARLRRICEELTSAFDGIAALDLRIHTNGLQLSPRYLDLFSEYDVKVGISLDGDRAANDRHRRFADGRSSHPLVLKAVELLRQERYRHLNLGLLCTIDIENDPVAVLDALTELEPPLIDFLLPHATWDDPPPRPDGSPTAYADWLLAVFDRWQEQGRPVPVRIFSSVASTLGGGPSLTESLGLAPTDLVVVETDGRLEQVDSLKSAYEGAADTGFDVFAHTFDEVAAHPGVRARQLGLDGVSETCRRCPVVRSCGGGLYTHRYRSSPDGEGFDNPSVYCHDLAALVHGIEARTPADTVAPAVAGPAELLAAQEDLTRTLLARLHADLDGGGGERWARAWELAAVLEGSEEGARGLDGVLAHPYTRTWLLDALAALHEDRPQAASLAADGLQTLLAAAAVRAGLDLRVPAPYRDGGLVLPTLGRLTVAGPGERGTVLVRAAGEGFLAGPAGGAERKIRRSAAAEPGWLPVRAFPLPGSPFPGHGFVIDDLDPHRDCFAAPAAATLAPAAAGRLGDALTEAWALIGERAPAHGAESLDGPLTFTPLTGGAPGEPWVGRHGYGALGIGADQDAGTLALTLLRGVRRARFRALVDVTDLYAADGAWEHRMPWKEELVPFSRLLEAAYERLALAAFDPRYRDGLPQALDTLEGAAELTIGGKRLLTRMRKEF
;
A
#
# COMPACT_ATOMS: atom_id res chain seq x y z
N MET A 1 -13.65 -10.59 -16.57
CA MET A 1 -12.77 -10.31 -17.72
C MET A 1 -12.08 -9.00 -17.41
N VAL A 2 -10.78 -8.91 -17.62
CA VAL A 2 -10.02 -7.67 -17.39
C VAL A 2 -9.87 -6.96 -18.73
N PRO A 3 -10.34 -5.71 -18.88
CA PRO A 3 -10.26 -5.00 -20.14
C PRO A 3 -8.81 -4.64 -20.45
N PHE A 4 -8.41 -4.71 -21.72
CA PHE A 4 -7.07 -4.30 -22.12
C PHE A 4 -6.83 -2.81 -21.89
N ARG A 5 -5.67 -2.50 -21.31
CA ARG A 5 -5.20 -1.12 -21.08
C ARG A 5 -3.88 -0.84 -21.78
N GLU A 6 -3.16 -1.89 -22.17
CA GLU A 6 -1.89 -1.81 -22.87
C GLU A 6 -1.98 -2.53 -24.22
N VAL A 7 -1.46 -1.89 -25.26
CA VAL A 7 -1.47 -2.43 -26.62
C VAL A 7 -0.08 -2.30 -27.20
N VAL A 8 0.47 -3.42 -27.65
CA VAL A 8 1.72 -3.43 -28.43
C VAL A 8 1.35 -3.43 -29.90
N LEU A 9 1.56 -2.29 -30.58
CA LEU A 9 1.26 -2.13 -31.99
C LEU A 9 2.51 -2.37 -32.83
N LYS A 10 2.54 -3.45 -33.61
CA LYS A 10 3.63 -3.76 -34.53
C LYS A 10 3.52 -2.86 -35.76
N VAL A 11 4.38 -1.85 -35.85
CA VAL A 11 4.39 -0.88 -36.97
C VAL A 11 5.31 -1.32 -38.10
N HIS A 12 6.34 -2.12 -37.79
CA HIS A 12 7.30 -2.65 -38.76
C HIS A 12 7.82 -4.02 -38.34
N SER A 13 7.77 -5.04 -39.19
CA SER A 13 8.08 -6.44 -38.82
C SER A 13 9.50 -6.90 -39.14
N ARG A 14 10.39 -5.99 -39.57
CA ARG A 14 11.81 -6.27 -39.82
C ARG A 14 12.70 -5.37 -38.95
N CYS A 15 13.93 -5.81 -38.71
CA CYS A 15 14.95 -5.10 -37.95
C CYS A 15 16.21 -4.86 -38.81
N ASP A 16 16.97 -3.81 -38.49
CA ASP A 16 18.28 -3.50 -39.08
C ASP A 16 19.45 -4.06 -38.25
N LEU A 17 19.16 -4.78 -37.15
CA LEU A 17 20.09 -5.61 -36.39
C LEU A 17 19.77 -7.10 -36.52
N ALA A 18 20.77 -7.93 -36.25
CA ALA A 18 20.68 -9.38 -36.21
C ALA A 18 21.05 -9.88 -34.81
N CYS A 19 20.26 -9.49 -33.81
CA CYS A 19 20.50 -9.92 -32.43
C CYS A 19 20.19 -11.42 -32.28
N ASP A 20 21.17 -12.19 -31.83
CA ASP A 20 21.09 -13.66 -31.67
C ASP A 20 20.17 -14.11 -30.51
N HIS A 21 19.91 -13.25 -29.53
CA HIS A 21 18.91 -13.49 -28.48
C HIS A 21 17.50 -12.97 -28.83
N CYS A 22 17.26 -12.51 -30.06
CA CYS A 22 15.96 -11.91 -30.38
C CYS A 22 14.86 -12.97 -30.47
N TYR A 23 13.97 -12.96 -29.48
CA TYR A 23 12.86 -13.92 -29.43
C TYR A 23 11.90 -13.88 -30.63
N VAL A 24 11.85 -12.77 -31.36
CA VAL A 24 11.02 -12.65 -32.57
C VAL A 24 11.65 -13.37 -33.76
N TYR A 25 12.98 -13.41 -33.86
CA TYR A 25 13.68 -13.90 -35.06
C TYR A 25 14.33 -15.27 -34.86
N GLU A 26 14.74 -15.60 -33.63
CA GLU A 26 15.60 -16.76 -33.32
C GLU A 26 14.88 -17.89 -32.56
N HIS A 27 13.68 -17.64 -32.00
CA HIS A 27 12.94 -18.65 -31.22
C HIS A 27 11.95 -19.46 -32.07
N ALA A 28 11.13 -20.28 -31.41
CA ALA A 28 10.28 -21.28 -32.04
C ALA A 28 9.31 -20.72 -33.10
N ASP A 29 8.65 -19.58 -32.83
CA ASP A 29 7.73 -18.96 -33.78
C ASP A 29 8.46 -18.17 -34.86
N GLN A 30 8.10 -18.42 -36.11
CA GLN A 30 8.70 -17.83 -37.31
C GLN A 30 7.69 -17.10 -38.19
N SER A 31 6.52 -16.77 -37.63
CA SER A 31 5.41 -16.10 -38.31
C SER A 31 5.82 -14.75 -38.91
N TRP A 32 6.79 -14.05 -38.28
CA TRP A 32 7.35 -12.77 -38.74
C TRP A 32 7.77 -12.80 -40.22
N ARG A 33 8.24 -13.95 -40.71
CA ARG A 33 8.70 -14.13 -42.11
C ARG A 33 7.60 -13.83 -43.12
N THR A 34 6.36 -14.13 -42.76
CA THR A 34 5.18 -13.96 -43.62
C THR A 34 4.42 -12.66 -43.38
N ARG A 35 4.67 -11.98 -42.24
CA ARG A 35 4.03 -10.70 -41.90
C ARG A 35 4.43 -9.59 -42.88
N PRO A 36 3.50 -8.67 -43.24
CA PRO A 36 3.82 -7.47 -43.99
C PRO A 36 4.94 -6.66 -43.32
N LYS A 37 5.83 -6.06 -44.12
CA LYS A 37 6.98 -5.31 -43.57
C LYS A 37 6.54 -4.10 -42.75
N THR A 38 5.49 -3.41 -43.19
CA THR A 38 5.02 -2.16 -42.61
C THR A 38 3.50 -2.23 -42.47
N ILE A 39 2.98 -1.70 -41.36
CA ILE A 39 1.54 -1.58 -41.12
C ILE A 39 0.86 -0.69 -42.18
N SER A 40 -0.33 -1.08 -42.64
CA SER A 40 -1.11 -0.35 -43.66
C SER A 40 -2.03 0.72 -43.06
N ASP A 41 -2.47 1.70 -43.86
CA ASP A 41 -3.39 2.75 -43.39
C ASP A 41 -4.72 2.19 -42.89
N GLU A 42 -5.22 1.15 -43.54
CA GLU A 42 -6.48 0.49 -43.17
C GLU A 42 -6.34 -0.22 -41.81
N VAL A 43 -5.21 -0.88 -41.53
CA VAL A 43 -4.95 -1.45 -40.20
C VAL A 43 -4.86 -0.35 -39.15
N ILE A 44 -4.10 0.73 -39.39
CA ILE A 44 -3.96 1.86 -38.45
C ILE A 44 -5.33 2.40 -38.05
N PHE A 45 -6.15 2.74 -39.06
CA PHE A 45 -7.48 3.28 -38.86
C PHE A 45 -8.36 2.34 -38.04
N ARG A 46 -8.41 1.05 -38.41
CA ARG A 46 -9.23 0.07 -37.70
C ARG A 46 -8.77 -0.18 -36.28
N THR A 47 -7.47 -0.29 -36.05
CA THR A 47 -6.92 -0.40 -34.70
C THR A 47 -7.32 0.78 -33.83
N ALA A 48 -7.16 2.01 -34.32
CA ALA A 48 -7.52 3.21 -33.56
C ALA A 48 -9.02 3.24 -33.20
N GLN A 49 -9.90 2.91 -34.16
CA GLN A 49 -11.34 2.81 -33.91
C GLN A 49 -11.68 1.75 -32.86
N ARG A 50 -11.16 0.52 -33.00
CA ARG A 50 -11.44 -0.60 -32.08
C ARG A 50 -10.95 -0.31 -30.66
N LEU A 51 -9.79 0.34 -30.52
CA LEU A 51 -9.26 0.72 -29.22
C LEU A 51 -10.09 1.81 -28.54
N ALA A 52 -10.52 2.83 -29.29
CA ALA A 52 -11.39 3.87 -28.76
C ALA A 52 -12.78 3.32 -28.36
N GLU A 53 -13.35 2.40 -29.16
CA GLU A 53 -14.58 1.66 -28.83
C GLU A 53 -14.44 0.90 -27.51
N HIS A 54 -13.33 0.16 -27.35
CA HIS A 54 -13.01 -0.59 -26.14
C HIS A 54 -12.85 0.32 -24.92
N ALA A 55 -12.04 1.38 -25.04
CA ALA A 55 -11.79 2.33 -23.97
C ALA A 55 -13.07 3.01 -23.49
N LYS A 56 -13.95 3.41 -24.42
CA LYS A 56 -15.25 4.01 -24.12
C LYS A 56 -16.18 3.02 -23.41
N THR A 57 -16.24 1.78 -23.90
CA THR A 57 -17.13 0.73 -23.35
C THR A 57 -16.82 0.44 -21.89
N HIS A 58 -15.53 0.40 -21.53
CA HIS A 58 -15.07 0.12 -20.17
C HIS A 58 -14.78 1.38 -19.33
N ALA A 59 -15.11 2.56 -19.85
CA ALA A 59 -14.80 3.86 -19.23
C ALA A 59 -13.35 3.95 -18.72
N LEU A 60 -12.40 3.49 -19.54
CA LEU A 60 -10.99 3.47 -19.16
C LEU A 60 -10.49 4.92 -19.00
N PRO A 61 -9.83 5.26 -17.88
CA PRO A 61 -9.27 6.60 -17.72
C PRO A 61 -8.09 6.85 -18.66
N SER A 62 -7.38 5.79 -19.06
CA SER A 62 -6.24 5.85 -19.96
C SER A 62 -5.98 4.53 -20.69
N VAL A 63 -5.33 4.62 -21.85
CA VAL A 63 -4.81 3.50 -22.65
C VAL A 63 -3.37 3.79 -23.07
N SER A 64 -2.48 2.81 -22.91
CA SER A 64 -1.10 2.84 -23.36
C SER A 64 -0.96 2.12 -24.69
N VAL A 65 -0.37 2.78 -25.69
CA VAL A 65 -0.03 2.17 -26.98
C VAL A 65 1.48 2.23 -27.20
N ILE A 66 2.11 1.06 -27.21
CA ILE A 66 3.54 0.89 -27.44
C ILE A 66 3.77 0.57 -28.92
N LEU A 67 4.29 1.54 -29.64
CA LEU A 67 4.78 1.35 -31.01
C LEU A 67 6.02 0.45 -30.94
N HIS A 68 5.89 -0.74 -31.52
CA HIS A 68 6.92 -1.77 -31.50
C HIS A 68 7.10 -2.34 -32.92
N GLY A 69 7.99 -3.30 -33.06
CA GLY A 69 8.19 -4.04 -34.29
C GLY A 69 9.30 -5.06 -34.17
N GLY A 70 9.95 -5.32 -35.30
CA GLY A 70 11.39 -5.56 -35.32
C GLY A 70 12.13 -4.30 -34.88
N GLU A 71 12.19 -3.31 -35.77
CA GLU A 71 12.60 -1.95 -35.44
C GLU A 71 11.55 -0.95 -35.95
N PRO A 72 10.78 -0.29 -35.05
CA PRO A 72 9.67 0.58 -35.45
C PRO A 72 10.09 1.84 -36.22
N LEU A 73 11.31 2.38 -35.99
CA LEU A 73 11.77 3.57 -36.70
C LEU A 73 11.99 3.31 -38.21
N LEU A 74 12.11 2.05 -38.65
CA LEU A 74 12.18 1.71 -40.08
C LEU A 74 10.87 1.99 -40.83
N ALA A 75 9.74 2.16 -40.13
CA ALA A 75 8.48 2.59 -40.73
C ALA A 75 8.57 4.01 -41.34
N GLY A 76 9.51 4.82 -40.87
CA GLY A 76 9.70 6.20 -41.31
C GLY A 76 8.76 7.20 -40.62
N PRO A 77 9.14 8.48 -40.53
CA PRO A 77 8.43 9.48 -39.73
C PRO A 77 7.05 9.83 -40.29
N ALA A 78 6.83 9.71 -41.61
CA ALA A 78 5.51 9.95 -42.19
C ALA A 78 4.49 8.88 -41.76
N ARG A 79 4.91 7.62 -41.67
CA ARG A 79 4.07 6.52 -41.20
C ARG A 79 3.80 6.65 -39.70
N LEU A 80 4.82 6.92 -38.89
CA LEU A 80 4.65 7.13 -37.45
C LEU A 80 3.74 8.32 -37.15
N ARG A 81 3.85 9.42 -37.90
CA ARG A 81 2.93 10.56 -37.81
C ARG A 81 1.50 10.12 -38.06
N ARG A 82 1.24 9.39 -39.15
CA ARG A 82 -0.10 8.89 -39.47
C ARG A 82 -0.70 8.05 -38.34
N ILE A 83 0.12 7.21 -37.70
CA ILE A 83 -0.31 6.40 -36.55
C ILE A 83 -0.71 7.29 -35.37
N CYS A 84 0.14 8.27 -35.03
CA CYS A 84 -0.14 9.18 -33.91
C CYS A 84 -1.40 10.02 -34.18
N GLU A 85 -1.54 10.59 -35.38
CA GLU A 85 -2.71 11.37 -35.79
C GLU A 85 -4.01 10.56 -35.64
N GLU A 86 -4.03 9.33 -36.15
CA GLU A 86 -5.22 8.46 -36.08
C GLU A 86 -5.56 8.04 -34.65
N LEU A 87 -4.56 7.64 -33.85
CA LEU A 87 -4.78 7.27 -32.45
C LEU A 87 -5.25 8.47 -31.62
N THR A 88 -4.57 9.62 -31.71
CA THR A 88 -4.95 10.84 -30.98
C THR A 88 -6.34 11.29 -31.38
N SER A 89 -6.67 11.28 -32.67
CA SER A 89 -8.02 11.67 -33.13
C SER A 89 -9.10 10.69 -32.67
N ALA A 90 -8.82 9.39 -32.62
CA ALA A 90 -9.80 8.40 -32.19
C ALA A 90 -10.09 8.47 -30.68
N PHE A 91 -9.11 8.86 -29.88
CA PHE A 91 -9.22 8.92 -28.41
C PHE A 91 -9.73 10.26 -27.86
N ASP A 92 -9.86 11.29 -28.70
CA ASP A 92 -10.32 12.61 -28.28
C ASP A 92 -11.69 12.54 -27.57
N GLY A 93 -11.74 13.11 -26.35
CA GLY A 93 -12.93 13.07 -25.49
C GLY A 93 -13.33 11.69 -24.94
N ILE A 94 -12.51 10.64 -25.11
CA ILE A 94 -12.80 9.28 -24.63
C ILE A 94 -11.92 8.88 -23.44
N ALA A 95 -10.60 8.87 -23.60
CA ALA A 95 -9.65 8.46 -22.57
C ALA A 95 -8.28 9.11 -22.82
N ALA A 96 -7.45 9.23 -21.78
CA ALA A 96 -6.07 9.68 -21.97
C ALA A 96 -5.26 8.64 -22.77
N LEU A 97 -4.51 9.10 -23.77
CA LEU A 97 -3.68 8.25 -24.60
C LEU A 97 -2.21 8.44 -24.21
N ASP A 98 -1.57 7.35 -23.77
CA ASP A 98 -0.13 7.30 -23.47
C ASP A 98 0.60 6.60 -24.63
N LEU A 99 1.34 7.36 -25.42
CA LEU A 99 2.07 6.83 -26.57
C LEU A 99 3.53 6.57 -26.19
N ARG A 100 4.00 5.37 -26.53
CA ARG A 100 5.38 4.95 -26.28
C ARG A 100 5.96 4.29 -27.51
N ILE A 101 7.29 4.27 -27.62
CA ILE A 101 8.02 3.54 -28.66
C ILE A 101 9.23 2.85 -28.05
N HIS A 102 9.44 1.58 -28.36
CA HIS A 102 10.65 0.84 -28.00
C HIS A 102 11.50 0.61 -29.26
N THR A 103 12.73 1.10 -29.25
CA THR A 103 13.62 1.11 -30.42
C THR A 103 15.04 0.67 -30.04
N ASN A 104 15.77 0.12 -31.00
CA ASN A 104 17.21 -0.08 -30.92
C ASN A 104 18.01 1.25 -31.01
N GLY A 105 17.35 2.37 -31.34
CA GLY A 105 17.91 3.71 -31.35
C GLY A 105 18.72 4.08 -32.61
N LEU A 106 19.02 3.15 -33.51
CA LEU A 106 19.97 3.39 -34.62
C LEU A 106 19.51 4.48 -35.60
N GLN A 107 18.21 4.57 -35.83
CA GLN A 107 17.59 5.54 -36.73
C GLN A 107 17.14 6.82 -36.00
N LEU A 108 17.28 6.89 -34.67
CA LEU A 108 16.80 8.00 -33.88
C LEU A 108 17.52 9.29 -34.29
N SER A 109 16.76 10.34 -34.54
CA SER A 109 17.28 11.62 -35.01
C SER A 109 16.35 12.75 -34.57
N PRO A 110 16.79 14.03 -34.65
CA PRO A 110 15.93 15.17 -34.35
C PRO A 110 14.59 15.15 -35.09
N ARG A 111 14.55 14.66 -36.34
CA ARG A 111 13.30 14.54 -37.12
C ARG A 111 12.27 13.61 -36.46
N TYR A 112 12.70 12.53 -35.82
CA TYR A 112 11.80 11.65 -35.06
C TYR A 112 11.43 12.28 -33.72
N LEU A 113 12.39 12.87 -33.03
CA LEU A 113 12.16 13.47 -31.71
C LEU A 113 11.25 14.70 -31.75
N ASP A 114 11.33 15.50 -32.82
CA ASP A 114 10.41 16.62 -33.06
C ASP A 114 8.98 16.12 -33.28
N LEU A 115 8.82 15.02 -34.02
CA LEU A 115 7.52 14.35 -34.17
C LEU A 115 7.03 13.78 -32.84
N PHE A 116 7.90 13.13 -32.08
CA PHE A 116 7.53 12.54 -30.80
C PHE A 116 7.16 13.61 -29.76
N SER A 117 7.80 14.78 -29.80
CA SER A 117 7.41 15.92 -28.96
C SER A 117 6.03 16.48 -29.34
N GLU A 118 5.65 16.43 -30.63
CA GLU A 118 4.32 16.87 -31.07
C GLU A 118 3.18 16.01 -30.53
N TYR A 119 3.39 14.69 -30.42
CA TYR A 119 2.38 13.72 -29.97
C TYR A 119 2.65 13.12 -28.59
N ASP A 120 3.63 13.66 -27.87
CA ASP A 120 4.14 13.17 -26.58
C ASP A 120 4.52 11.66 -26.54
N VAL A 121 5.16 11.16 -27.61
CA VAL A 121 5.61 9.76 -27.70
C VAL A 121 6.87 9.55 -26.86
N LYS A 122 6.77 8.76 -25.79
CA LYS A 122 7.92 8.44 -24.93
C LYS A 122 8.80 7.34 -25.56
N VAL A 123 10.11 7.49 -25.47
CA VAL A 123 11.11 6.64 -26.17
C VAL A 123 11.87 5.79 -25.16
N GLY A 124 11.70 4.47 -25.25
CA GLY A 124 12.57 3.49 -24.59
C GLY A 124 13.63 2.97 -25.55
N ILE A 125 14.90 2.94 -25.10
CA ILE A 125 16.03 2.48 -25.92
C ILE A 125 16.53 1.13 -25.40
N SER A 126 16.68 0.16 -26.30
CA SER A 126 17.34 -1.09 -25.97
C SER A 126 18.86 -0.94 -25.93
N LEU A 127 19.48 -1.24 -24.78
CA LEU A 127 20.92 -1.17 -24.56
C LEU A 127 21.31 -2.14 -23.44
N ASP A 128 22.19 -3.10 -23.72
CA ASP A 128 22.51 -4.19 -22.77
C ASP A 128 23.74 -3.87 -21.87
N GLY A 129 24.15 -2.60 -21.79
CA GLY A 129 25.26 -2.16 -20.93
C GLY A 129 26.38 -1.46 -21.70
N ASP A 130 27.61 -1.75 -21.28
CA ASP A 130 28.82 -1.26 -21.94
C ASP A 130 28.97 -1.88 -23.34
N ARG A 131 30.02 -1.47 -24.07
CA ARG A 131 30.22 -1.97 -25.42
C ARG A 131 30.44 -3.48 -25.45
N ALA A 132 31.16 -4.04 -24.47
CA ALA A 132 31.41 -5.47 -24.42
C ALA A 132 30.09 -6.25 -24.26
N ALA A 133 29.25 -5.85 -23.31
CA ALA A 133 27.94 -6.46 -23.09
C ALA A 133 27.00 -6.31 -24.29
N ASN A 134 26.86 -5.09 -24.81
CA ASN A 134 25.99 -4.83 -25.96
C ASN A 134 26.45 -5.60 -27.22
N ASP A 135 27.74 -5.57 -27.52
CA ASP A 135 28.28 -6.21 -28.72
C ASP A 135 28.28 -7.74 -28.60
N ARG A 136 27.99 -8.39 -27.45
CA ARG A 136 27.83 -9.85 -27.45
C ARG A 136 26.67 -10.30 -28.32
N HIS A 137 25.61 -9.50 -28.37
CA HIS A 137 24.37 -9.88 -29.04
C HIS A 137 23.88 -8.86 -30.07
N ARG A 138 23.92 -7.55 -29.76
CA ARG A 138 23.28 -6.52 -30.58
C ARG A 138 24.20 -6.05 -31.70
N ARG A 139 24.41 -6.89 -32.70
CA ARG A 139 25.26 -6.59 -33.87
C ARG A 139 24.46 -6.41 -35.15
N PHE A 140 25.05 -5.68 -36.08
CA PHE A 140 24.63 -5.75 -37.48
C PHE A 140 24.87 -7.16 -38.02
N ALA A 141 24.16 -7.54 -39.09
CA ALA A 141 24.32 -8.84 -39.74
C ALA A 141 25.76 -9.12 -40.24
N ASP A 142 26.56 -8.08 -40.44
CA ASP A 142 27.98 -8.17 -40.82
C ASP A 142 28.95 -8.19 -39.62
N GLY A 143 28.43 -8.27 -38.39
CA GLY A 143 29.19 -8.33 -37.15
C GLY A 143 29.66 -6.98 -36.61
N ARG A 144 29.36 -5.85 -37.28
CA ARG A 144 29.70 -4.53 -36.75
C ARG A 144 28.92 -4.21 -35.47
N SER A 145 29.56 -3.44 -34.60
CA SER A 145 28.98 -2.92 -33.35
C SER A 145 27.86 -1.92 -33.62
N SER A 146 26.76 -2.06 -32.89
CA SER A 146 25.65 -1.08 -32.85
C SER A 146 25.86 -0.01 -31.78
N HIS A 147 26.63 -0.32 -30.74
CA HIS A 147 26.75 0.47 -29.50
C HIS A 147 27.03 1.97 -29.71
N PRO A 148 27.97 2.41 -30.57
CA PRO A 148 28.23 3.83 -30.77
C PRO A 148 27.05 4.61 -31.36
N LEU A 149 26.15 3.95 -32.08
CA LEU A 149 24.95 4.57 -32.62
C LEU A 149 23.84 4.66 -31.57
N VAL A 150 23.70 3.63 -30.73
CA VAL A 150 22.77 3.64 -29.59
C VAL A 150 23.14 4.76 -28.61
N LEU A 151 24.43 4.93 -28.28
CA LEU A 151 24.87 6.02 -27.41
C LEU A 151 24.55 7.42 -27.98
N LYS A 152 24.62 7.60 -29.31
CA LYS A 152 24.20 8.85 -29.94
C LYS A 152 22.70 9.10 -29.77
N ALA A 153 21.87 8.04 -29.84
CA ALA A 153 20.44 8.14 -29.62
C ALA A 153 20.12 8.56 -28.17
N VAL A 154 20.82 7.97 -27.19
CA VAL A 154 20.71 8.35 -25.78
C VAL A 154 21.13 9.80 -25.56
N GLU A 155 22.24 10.24 -26.16
CA GLU A 155 22.70 11.63 -26.06
C GLU A 155 21.70 12.62 -26.65
N LEU A 156 21.00 12.27 -27.73
CA LEU A 156 19.90 13.09 -28.25
C LEU A 156 18.79 13.25 -27.20
N LEU A 157 18.38 12.16 -26.53
CA LEU A 157 17.36 12.20 -25.49
C LEU A 157 17.79 12.93 -24.22
N ARG A 158 19.10 13.06 -23.94
CA ARG A 158 19.62 13.83 -22.80
C ARG A 158 19.53 15.34 -22.99
N GLN A 159 19.39 15.81 -24.24
CA GLN A 159 19.21 17.23 -24.55
C GLN A 159 17.94 17.77 -23.89
N GLU A 160 18.02 18.96 -23.29
CA GLU A 160 16.92 19.58 -22.53
C GLU A 160 15.59 19.57 -23.31
N ARG A 161 15.63 19.86 -24.61
CA ARG A 161 14.44 19.87 -25.48
C ARG A 161 13.74 18.51 -25.66
N TYR A 162 14.43 17.39 -25.43
CA TYR A 162 13.90 16.04 -25.64
C TYR A 162 13.89 15.18 -24.36
N ARG A 163 14.44 15.69 -23.26
CA ARG A 163 14.54 14.95 -21.98
C ARG A 163 13.20 14.43 -21.48
N HIS A 164 12.11 15.17 -21.69
CA HIS A 164 10.75 14.78 -21.33
C HIS A 164 10.21 13.57 -22.13
N LEU A 165 10.86 13.19 -23.24
CA LEU A 165 10.51 12.03 -24.05
C LEU A 165 11.27 10.78 -23.62
N ASN A 166 12.30 10.89 -22.79
CA ASN A 166 13.08 9.73 -22.39
C ASN A 166 12.26 8.83 -21.46
N LEU A 167 12.01 7.58 -21.85
CA LEU A 167 11.32 6.59 -21.02
C LEU A 167 12.30 5.74 -20.19
N GLY A 168 13.55 5.63 -20.65
CA GLY A 168 14.58 4.82 -20.00
C GLY A 168 15.23 3.79 -20.93
N LEU A 169 16.00 2.90 -20.31
CA LEU A 169 16.78 1.86 -20.99
C LEU A 169 16.21 0.47 -20.71
N LEU A 170 16.11 -0.35 -21.76
CA LEU A 170 15.73 -1.75 -21.69
C LEU A 170 16.98 -2.62 -21.90
N CYS A 171 17.38 -3.36 -20.89
CA CYS A 171 18.61 -4.17 -20.88
C CYS A 171 18.25 -5.65 -20.77
N THR A 172 18.57 -6.45 -21.80
CA THR A 172 18.43 -7.91 -21.70
C THR A 172 19.58 -8.49 -20.90
N ILE A 173 19.27 -9.33 -19.91
CA ILE A 173 20.27 -9.90 -19.00
C ILE A 173 21.03 -11.01 -19.72
N ASP A 174 22.36 -10.90 -19.73
CA ASP A 174 23.29 -12.00 -20.01
C ASP A 174 24.25 -12.13 -18.83
N ILE A 175 24.19 -13.30 -18.18
CA ILE A 175 24.94 -13.62 -16.96
C ILE A 175 26.45 -13.81 -17.20
N GLU A 176 26.89 -13.88 -18.47
CA GLU A 176 28.32 -13.84 -18.81
C GLU A 176 28.91 -12.42 -18.76
N ASN A 177 28.06 -11.39 -18.72
CA ASN A 177 28.52 -10.01 -18.52
C ASN A 177 28.75 -9.73 -17.04
N ASP A 178 29.73 -8.87 -16.74
CA ASP A 178 29.93 -8.36 -15.39
C ASP A 178 28.72 -7.48 -14.98
N PRO A 179 27.93 -7.87 -13.97
CA PRO A 179 26.75 -7.12 -13.54
C PRO A 179 27.08 -5.69 -13.12
N VAL A 180 28.23 -5.47 -12.49
CA VAL A 180 28.64 -4.14 -12.00
C VAL A 180 28.99 -3.23 -13.17
N ALA A 181 29.76 -3.73 -14.13
CA ALA A 181 30.12 -2.97 -15.33
C ALA A 181 28.88 -2.60 -16.17
N VAL A 182 27.91 -3.52 -16.31
CA VAL A 182 26.64 -3.25 -17.00
C VAL A 182 25.88 -2.14 -16.29
N LEU A 183 25.68 -2.25 -14.97
CA LEU A 183 24.95 -1.22 -14.23
C LEU A 183 25.64 0.14 -14.31
N ASP A 184 26.95 0.19 -14.04
CA ASP A 184 27.72 1.45 -14.04
C ASP A 184 27.64 2.15 -15.42
N ALA A 185 27.74 1.38 -16.51
CA ALA A 185 27.60 1.94 -17.86
C ALA A 185 26.20 2.47 -18.15
N LEU A 186 25.15 1.81 -17.65
CA LEU A 186 23.77 2.27 -17.84
C LEU A 186 23.45 3.49 -16.97
N THR A 187 23.94 3.55 -15.72
CA THR A 187 23.68 4.68 -14.81
C THR A 187 24.43 5.95 -15.21
N GLU A 188 25.63 5.84 -15.80
CA GLU A 188 26.38 6.99 -16.34
C GLU A 188 25.61 7.77 -17.42
N LEU A 189 24.66 7.11 -18.09
CA LEU A 189 23.80 7.73 -19.09
C LEU A 189 22.65 8.56 -18.50
N GLU A 190 22.50 8.57 -17.17
CA GLU A 190 21.45 9.26 -16.42
C GLU A 190 20.02 9.01 -16.98
N PRO A 191 19.63 7.74 -17.23
CA PRO A 191 18.28 7.46 -17.70
C PRO A 191 17.25 7.71 -16.59
N PRO A 192 15.98 7.97 -16.93
CA PRO A 192 14.91 8.09 -15.93
C PRO A 192 14.48 6.75 -15.33
N LEU A 193 14.78 5.63 -16.01
CA LEU A 193 14.44 4.27 -15.59
C LEU A 193 15.41 3.28 -16.26
N ILE A 194 15.74 2.19 -15.55
CA ILE A 194 16.37 0.99 -16.13
C ILE A 194 15.41 -0.20 -15.95
N ASP A 195 15.20 -0.97 -17.01
CA ASP A 195 14.44 -2.21 -16.99
C ASP A 195 15.33 -3.39 -17.40
N PHE A 196 15.70 -4.22 -16.43
CA PHE A 196 16.43 -5.47 -16.66
C PHE A 196 15.45 -6.58 -17.01
N LEU A 197 15.62 -7.16 -18.19
CA LEU A 197 14.73 -8.16 -18.76
C LEU A 197 15.42 -9.53 -18.75
N LEU A 198 14.80 -10.51 -18.07
CA LEU A 198 15.21 -11.90 -18.22
C LEU A 198 15.05 -12.31 -19.70
N PRO A 199 16.04 -13.01 -20.29
CA PRO A 199 15.86 -13.53 -21.64
C PRO A 199 14.63 -14.44 -21.69
N HIS A 200 13.96 -14.49 -22.83
CA HIS A 200 12.86 -15.45 -22.95
C HIS A 200 13.43 -16.86 -23.04
N ALA A 201 12.89 -17.76 -22.23
CA ALA A 201 13.28 -19.15 -22.17
C ALA A 201 12.07 -20.00 -21.77
N THR A 202 12.12 -21.29 -22.01
CA THR A 202 11.09 -22.25 -21.62
C THR A 202 11.71 -23.48 -20.99
N TRP A 203 10.93 -24.45 -20.54
CA TRP A 203 11.50 -25.72 -20.09
C TRP A 203 12.05 -26.59 -21.23
N ASP A 204 11.59 -26.34 -22.46
CA ASP A 204 12.05 -27.05 -23.65
C ASP A 204 13.36 -26.45 -24.19
N ASP A 205 13.50 -25.13 -24.07
CA ASP A 205 14.70 -24.36 -24.38
C ASP A 205 15.11 -23.52 -23.14
N PRO A 206 15.82 -24.15 -22.17
CA PRO A 206 16.13 -23.52 -20.90
C PRO A 206 17.19 -22.42 -21.06
N PRO A 207 17.19 -21.44 -20.15
CA PRO A 207 18.13 -20.32 -20.24
C PRO A 207 19.58 -20.80 -20.05
N PRO A 208 20.56 -20.13 -20.66
CA PRO A 208 21.97 -20.48 -20.52
C PRO A 208 22.42 -20.40 -19.07
N ARG A 209 23.05 -21.47 -18.58
CA ARG A 209 23.65 -21.57 -17.23
C ARG A 209 25.00 -22.29 -17.33
N PRO A 210 26.08 -21.59 -17.74
CA PRO A 210 27.38 -22.22 -18.00
C PRO A 210 27.95 -22.99 -16.80
N ASP A 211 27.66 -22.55 -15.58
CA ASP A 211 28.09 -23.16 -14.32
C ASP A 211 27.06 -24.13 -13.71
N GLY A 212 25.89 -24.26 -14.34
CA GLY A 212 24.77 -25.06 -13.85
C GLY A 212 24.08 -24.49 -12.61
N SER A 213 24.37 -23.26 -12.19
CA SER A 213 23.77 -22.66 -10.99
C SER A 213 22.26 -22.43 -11.20
N PRO A 214 21.39 -22.97 -10.32
CA PRO A 214 19.95 -22.75 -10.41
C PRO A 214 19.55 -21.30 -10.09
N THR A 215 20.46 -20.49 -9.55
CA THR A 215 20.23 -19.09 -9.14
C THR A 215 21.12 -18.08 -9.88
N ALA A 216 21.80 -18.48 -10.96
CA ALA A 216 22.75 -17.63 -11.68
C ALA A 216 22.20 -16.24 -12.07
N TYR A 217 20.94 -16.17 -12.50
CA TYR A 217 20.32 -14.89 -12.87
C TYR A 217 19.96 -14.06 -11.65
N ALA A 218 19.56 -14.70 -10.54
CA ALA A 218 19.34 -14.01 -9.28
C ALA A 218 20.64 -13.47 -8.69
N ASP A 219 21.72 -14.26 -8.72
CA ASP A 219 23.02 -13.85 -8.21
C ASP A 219 23.56 -12.65 -8.99
N TRP A 220 23.38 -12.65 -10.32
CA TRP A 220 23.69 -11.50 -11.18
C TRP A 220 22.85 -10.26 -10.82
N LEU A 221 21.52 -10.41 -10.70
CA LEU A 221 20.62 -9.31 -10.36
C LEU A 221 20.84 -8.78 -8.94
N LEU A 222 21.22 -9.63 -7.99
CA LEU A 222 21.52 -9.22 -6.62
C LEU A 222 22.85 -8.46 -6.55
N ALA A 223 23.85 -8.81 -7.37
CA ALA A 223 25.06 -8.01 -7.51
C ALA A 223 24.75 -6.61 -8.10
N VAL A 224 23.86 -6.53 -9.09
CA VAL A 224 23.33 -5.26 -9.60
C VAL A 224 22.60 -4.49 -8.49
N PHE A 225 21.75 -5.16 -7.71
CA PHE A 225 21.01 -4.54 -6.61
C PHE A 225 21.95 -3.94 -5.54
N ASP A 226 22.98 -4.70 -5.15
CA ASP A 226 23.98 -4.27 -4.16
C ASP A 226 24.75 -3.05 -4.67
N ARG A 227 25.21 -3.07 -5.92
CA ARG A 227 25.88 -1.92 -6.54
C ARG A 227 24.96 -0.70 -6.67
N TRP A 228 23.70 -0.90 -7.04
CA TRP A 228 22.69 0.16 -7.14
C TRP A 228 22.43 0.83 -5.79
N GLN A 229 22.41 0.04 -4.70
CA GLN A 229 22.31 0.51 -3.32
C GLN A 229 23.54 1.35 -2.93
N GLU A 230 24.75 0.86 -3.21
CA GLU A 230 26.01 1.57 -2.93
C GLU A 230 26.08 2.95 -3.61
N GLN A 231 25.51 3.09 -4.80
CA GLN A 231 25.42 4.35 -5.53
C GLN A 231 24.33 5.30 -5.00
N GLY A 232 23.57 4.89 -3.98
CA GLY A 232 22.47 5.69 -3.44
C GLY A 232 21.21 5.69 -4.29
N ARG A 233 20.98 4.62 -5.08
CA ARG A 233 19.81 4.44 -5.95
C ARG A 233 19.61 5.59 -6.95
N PRO A 234 20.59 5.91 -7.81
CA PRO A 234 20.58 7.13 -8.64
C PRO A 234 19.44 7.15 -9.67
N VAL A 235 18.92 5.99 -10.04
CA VAL A 235 17.82 5.81 -10.99
C VAL A 235 16.91 4.67 -10.53
N PRO A 236 15.58 4.73 -10.70
CA PRO A 236 14.72 3.59 -10.44
C PRO A 236 15.05 2.39 -11.35
N VAL A 237 15.00 1.18 -10.79
CA VAL A 237 15.17 -0.07 -11.54
C VAL A 237 13.88 -0.88 -11.42
N ARG A 238 13.18 -1.10 -12.55
CA ARG A 238 11.78 -1.57 -12.56
C ARG A 238 11.56 -2.90 -11.82
N ILE A 239 12.45 -3.87 -12.02
CA ILE A 239 12.35 -5.19 -11.38
C ILE A 239 12.51 -5.08 -9.85
N PHE A 240 13.42 -4.24 -9.36
CA PHE A 240 13.63 -4.03 -7.93
C PHE A 240 12.47 -3.26 -7.29
N SER A 241 11.97 -2.22 -7.97
CA SER A 241 10.78 -1.49 -7.54
C SER A 241 9.54 -2.40 -7.45
N SER A 242 9.39 -3.36 -8.38
CA SER A 242 8.29 -4.33 -8.38
C SER A 242 8.39 -5.30 -7.19
N VAL A 243 9.59 -5.84 -6.91
CA VAL A 243 9.81 -6.71 -5.75
C VAL A 243 9.59 -5.94 -4.44
N ALA A 244 10.13 -4.72 -4.31
CA ALA A 244 9.93 -3.89 -3.12
C ALA A 244 8.44 -3.54 -2.89
N SER A 245 7.71 -3.17 -3.94
CA SER A 245 6.27 -2.88 -3.83
C SER A 245 5.48 -4.10 -3.38
N THR A 246 5.69 -5.25 -4.02
CA THR A 246 5.01 -6.49 -3.62
C THR A 246 5.39 -6.93 -2.22
N LEU A 247 6.65 -6.87 -1.80
CA LEU A 247 7.04 -7.18 -0.43
C LEU A 247 6.38 -6.25 0.62
N GLY A 248 6.09 -5.00 0.24
CA GLY A 248 5.34 -4.04 1.06
C GLY A 248 3.82 -4.23 1.08
N GLY A 249 3.26 -5.10 0.23
CA GLY A 249 1.81 -5.30 0.11
C GLY A 249 1.18 -4.66 -1.13
N GLY A 250 1.94 -3.86 -1.88
CA GLY A 250 1.53 -3.22 -3.13
C GLY A 250 1.52 -4.17 -4.35
N PRO A 251 1.11 -3.66 -5.53
CA PRO A 251 1.09 -4.42 -6.77
C PRO A 251 2.49 -4.59 -7.38
N SER A 252 2.63 -5.51 -8.34
CA SER A 252 3.81 -5.54 -9.22
C SER A 252 3.76 -4.39 -10.23
N LEU A 253 4.92 -3.91 -10.68
CA LEU A 253 5.06 -2.85 -11.69
C LEU A 253 5.50 -3.40 -13.06
N THR A 254 5.44 -4.72 -13.23
CA THR A 254 5.78 -5.45 -14.45
C THR A 254 4.91 -6.70 -14.59
N GLU A 255 4.60 -7.10 -15.82
CA GLU A 255 3.88 -8.36 -16.09
C GLU A 255 4.72 -9.61 -15.79
N SER A 256 6.05 -9.48 -15.72
CA SER A 256 6.95 -10.61 -15.48
C SER A 256 6.92 -11.09 -14.02
N LEU A 257 6.35 -10.29 -13.12
CA LEU A 257 6.28 -10.54 -11.67
C LEU A 257 4.88 -10.24 -11.14
N GLY A 258 4.55 -10.85 -10.00
CA GLY A 258 3.29 -10.65 -9.30
C GLY A 258 2.08 -11.35 -9.92
N LEU A 259 0.97 -11.32 -9.20
CA LEU A 259 -0.28 -12.02 -9.56
C LEU A 259 -1.30 -11.10 -10.27
N ALA A 260 -0.91 -9.87 -10.59
CA ALA A 260 -1.80 -8.95 -11.28
C ALA A 260 -2.17 -9.51 -12.66
N PRO A 261 -3.45 -9.43 -13.06
CA PRO A 261 -3.88 -9.96 -14.35
C PRO A 261 -3.25 -9.18 -15.51
N THR A 262 -2.82 -9.87 -16.56
CA THR A 262 -2.30 -9.19 -17.76
C THR A 262 -3.43 -8.56 -18.58
N ASP A 263 -3.31 -7.27 -18.85
CA ASP A 263 -4.23 -6.46 -19.66
C ASP A 263 -3.58 -5.97 -20.97
N LEU A 264 -2.66 -6.78 -21.51
CA LEU A 264 -1.92 -6.55 -22.74
C LEU A 264 -2.41 -7.40 -23.92
N VAL A 265 -2.50 -6.77 -25.08
CA VAL A 265 -2.78 -7.39 -26.39
C VAL A 265 -1.82 -6.88 -27.46
N VAL A 266 -1.45 -7.74 -28.42
CA VAL A 266 -0.60 -7.37 -29.54
C VAL A 266 -1.45 -7.16 -30.78
N VAL A 267 -1.16 -6.10 -31.53
CA VAL A 267 -1.73 -5.85 -32.86
C VAL A 267 -0.60 -5.99 -33.88
N GLU A 268 -0.68 -7.02 -34.71
CA GLU A 268 0.32 -7.29 -35.74
C GLU A 268 0.22 -6.34 -36.95
N THR A 269 1.28 -6.30 -37.77
CA THR A 269 1.35 -5.41 -38.95
C THR A 269 0.24 -5.64 -39.99
N ASP A 270 -0.39 -6.81 -39.99
CA ASP A 270 -1.53 -7.17 -40.85
C ASP A 270 -2.90 -6.97 -40.17
N GLY A 271 -2.92 -6.50 -38.92
CA GLY A 271 -4.13 -6.27 -38.14
C GLY A 271 -4.62 -7.47 -37.35
N ARG A 272 -3.90 -8.60 -37.35
CA ARG A 272 -4.20 -9.70 -36.42
C ARG A 272 -4.04 -9.25 -34.98
N LEU A 273 -4.91 -9.77 -34.13
CA LEU A 273 -4.89 -9.56 -32.69
C LEU A 273 -4.27 -10.81 -32.05
N GLU A 274 -3.12 -10.66 -31.42
CA GLU A 274 -2.38 -11.76 -30.81
C GLU A 274 -2.33 -11.58 -29.29
N GLN A 275 -2.02 -12.69 -28.60
CA GLN A 275 -1.60 -12.65 -27.20
C GLN A 275 -0.25 -11.92 -27.06
N VAL A 276 0.33 -11.89 -25.85
CA VAL A 276 1.66 -11.30 -25.63
C VAL A 276 2.72 -11.94 -26.53
N ASP A 277 3.59 -11.09 -27.09
CA ASP A 277 4.61 -11.53 -28.05
C ASP A 277 5.60 -12.54 -27.46
N SER A 278 5.84 -12.50 -26.16
CA SER A 278 6.76 -13.44 -25.50
C SER A 278 6.35 -14.89 -25.75
N LEU A 279 5.06 -15.20 -25.96
CA LEU A 279 4.59 -16.55 -26.28
C LEU A 279 5.22 -17.14 -27.53
N LYS A 280 5.73 -16.31 -28.45
CA LYS A 280 6.49 -16.74 -29.64
C LYS A 280 7.75 -17.56 -29.30
N SER A 281 8.21 -17.50 -28.05
CA SER A 281 9.29 -18.36 -27.55
C SER A 281 8.88 -19.80 -27.22
N ALA A 282 7.58 -20.08 -27.10
CA ALA A 282 7.08 -21.39 -26.69
C ALA A 282 7.03 -22.39 -27.86
N TYR A 283 6.30 -22.05 -28.93
CA TYR A 283 6.12 -22.86 -30.13
C TYR A 283 5.53 -22.01 -31.26
N GLU A 284 5.54 -22.54 -32.49
CA GLU A 284 4.98 -21.87 -33.67
C GLU A 284 3.48 -21.60 -33.50
N GLY A 285 3.06 -20.35 -33.62
CA GLY A 285 1.66 -19.93 -33.50
C GLY A 285 1.16 -19.76 -32.06
N ALA A 286 2.02 -19.87 -31.05
CA ALA A 286 1.62 -19.79 -29.64
C ALA A 286 0.89 -18.48 -29.26
N ALA A 287 1.19 -17.38 -29.95
CA ALA A 287 0.55 -16.09 -29.71
C ALA A 287 -0.77 -15.91 -30.50
N ASP A 288 -1.08 -16.78 -31.46
CA ASP A 288 -2.25 -16.62 -32.33
C ASP A 288 -3.56 -16.75 -31.53
N THR A 289 -4.54 -15.91 -31.85
CA THR A 289 -5.89 -15.98 -31.30
C THR A 289 -6.94 -16.28 -32.37
N GLY A 290 -6.57 -16.20 -33.66
CA GLY A 290 -7.50 -16.25 -34.78
C GLY A 290 -8.29 -14.96 -35.02
N PHE A 291 -8.08 -13.91 -34.22
CA PHE A 291 -8.80 -12.64 -34.34
C PHE A 291 -8.04 -11.56 -35.11
N ASP A 292 -8.77 -10.55 -35.58
CA ASP A 292 -8.24 -9.38 -36.29
C ASP A 292 -9.10 -8.13 -36.02
N VAL A 293 -8.52 -6.95 -36.25
CA VAL A 293 -9.17 -5.64 -36.02
C VAL A 293 -10.33 -5.35 -36.96
N PHE A 294 -10.45 -6.08 -38.07
CA PHE A 294 -11.48 -5.85 -39.08
C PHE A 294 -12.81 -6.46 -38.63
N ALA A 295 -12.77 -7.72 -38.22
CA ALA A 295 -13.95 -8.50 -37.89
C ALA A 295 -14.27 -8.53 -36.39
N HIS A 296 -13.29 -8.29 -35.52
CA HIS A 296 -13.44 -8.57 -34.08
C HIS A 296 -13.20 -7.35 -33.19
N THR A 297 -13.81 -7.39 -32.02
CA THR A 297 -13.64 -6.44 -30.93
C THR A 297 -12.54 -6.90 -29.98
N PHE A 298 -11.96 -5.95 -29.22
CA PHE A 298 -11.00 -6.29 -28.18
C PHE A 298 -11.62 -7.11 -27.03
N ASP A 299 -12.92 -6.99 -26.79
CA ASP A 299 -13.63 -7.81 -25.79
C ASP A 299 -13.71 -9.29 -26.20
N GLU A 300 -13.87 -9.58 -27.49
CA GLU A 300 -13.82 -10.96 -28.00
C GLU A 300 -12.42 -11.57 -27.79
N VAL A 301 -11.37 -10.78 -28.02
CA VAL A 301 -9.98 -11.20 -27.75
C VAL A 301 -9.74 -11.38 -26.25
N ALA A 302 -10.25 -10.49 -25.41
CA ALA A 302 -10.15 -10.61 -23.95
C ALA A 302 -10.86 -11.86 -23.41
N ALA A 303 -11.87 -12.36 -24.14
CA ALA A 303 -12.56 -13.60 -23.83
C ALA A 303 -11.81 -14.87 -24.31
N HIS A 304 -10.78 -14.74 -25.17
CA HIS A 304 -9.99 -15.86 -25.68
C HIS A 304 -9.40 -16.70 -24.53
N PRO A 305 -9.48 -18.05 -24.56
CA PRO A 305 -8.99 -18.90 -23.47
C PRO A 305 -7.52 -18.66 -23.09
N GLY A 306 -6.64 -18.48 -24.09
CA GLY A 306 -5.22 -18.19 -23.84
C GLY A 306 -4.98 -16.82 -23.19
N VAL A 307 -5.79 -15.80 -23.54
CA VAL A 307 -5.71 -14.50 -22.88
C VAL A 307 -6.22 -14.60 -21.45
N ARG A 308 -7.39 -15.23 -21.26
CA ARG A 308 -8.00 -15.42 -19.95
C ARG A 308 -7.10 -16.19 -18.99
N ALA A 309 -6.34 -17.19 -19.47
CA ALA A 309 -5.41 -17.96 -18.66
C ALA A 309 -4.38 -17.06 -17.93
N ARG A 310 -3.99 -15.93 -18.55
CA ARG A 310 -3.04 -14.94 -17.99
C ARG A 310 -3.71 -13.90 -17.07
N GLN A 311 -5.04 -13.94 -16.97
CA GLN A 311 -5.84 -13.04 -16.12
C GLN A 311 -6.39 -13.72 -14.86
N LEU A 312 -6.06 -15.00 -14.63
CA LEU A 312 -6.59 -15.79 -13.50
C LEU A 312 -5.89 -15.50 -12.16
N GLY A 313 -4.80 -14.72 -12.16
CA GLY A 313 -4.02 -14.45 -10.95
C GLY A 313 -3.53 -15.74 -10.29
N LEU A 314 -3.86 -15.94 -9.00
CA LEU A 314 -3.45 -17.13 -8.24
C LEU A 314 -4.04 -18.43 -8.79
N ASP A 315 -5.23 -18.41 -9.38
CA ASP A 315 -5.83 -19.61 -9.96
C ASP A 315 -5.16 -20.04 -11.28
N GLY A 316 -4.37 -19.14 -11.89
CA GLY A 316 -3.64 -19.37 -13.13
C GLY A 316 -2.20 -19.84 -12.96
N VAL A 317 -1.76 -20.16 -11.74
CA VAL A 317 -0.41 -20.69 -11.46
C VAL A 317 -0.49 -22.14 -10.98
N SER A 318 0.62 -22.87 -11.13
CA SER A 318 0.68 -24.29 -10.74
C SER A 318 0.49 -24.52 -9.24
N GLU A 319 0.16 -25.75 -8.86
CA GLU A 319 -0.02 -26.13 -7.46
C GLU A 319 1.24 -25.86 -6.61
N THR A 320 2.43 -26.03 -7.20
CA THR A 320 3.69 -25.65 -6.56
C THR A 320 3.73 -24.16 -6.25
N CYS A 321 3.33 -23.31 -7.20
CA CYS A 321 3.28 -21.87 -7.01
C CYS A 321 2.19 -21.45 -6.01
N ARG A 322 0.99 -22.07 -6.02
CA ARG A 322 -0.09 -21.73 -5.07
C ARG A 322 0.27 -21.97 -3.60
N ARG A 323 1.23 -22.88 -3.33
CA ARG A 323 1.75 -23.17 -1.99
C ARG A 323 3.05 -22.43 -1.66
N CYS A 324 3.55 -21.60 -2.58
CA CYS A 324 4.86 -20.98 -2.45
C CYS A 324 4.77 -19.64 -1.69
N PRO A 325 5.55 -19.43 -0.62
CA PRO A 325 5.51 -18.19 0.17
C PRO A 325 5.88 -16.91 -0.60
N VAL A 326 6.56 -17.02 -1.74
CA VAL A 326 6.97 -15.87 -2.57
C VAL A 326 6.06 -15.61 -3.77
N VAL A 327 5.01 -16.41 -3.98
CA VAL A 327 4.18 -16.36 -5.20
C VAL A 327 3.51 -15.02 -5.41
N ARG A 328 3.17 -14.29 -4.34
CA ARG A 328 2.59 -12.94 -4.45
C ARG A 328 3.55 -11.94 -5.11
N SER A 329 4.86 -12.13 -4.91
CA SER A 329 5.90 -11.30 -5.50
C SER A 329 6.36 -11.82 -6.86
N CYS A 330 6.63 -13.12 -7.00
CA CYS A 330 7.13 -13.67 -8.27
C CYS A 330 6.03 -13.92 -9.30
N GLY A 331 4.78 -14.13 -8.88
CA GLY A 331 3.64 -14.41 -9.75
C GLY A 331 3.68 -15.78 -10.45
N GLY A 332 4.67 -16.63 -10.14
CA GLY A 332 5.03 -17.79 -10.96
C GLY A 332 5.89 -17.45 -12.19
N GLY A 333 6.41 -16.22 -12.27
CA GLY A 333 7.17 -15.68 -13.41
C GLY A 333 6.29 -15.41 -14.63
N LEU A 334 6.89 -14.87 -15.69
CA LEU A 334 6.19 -14.63 -16.96
C LEU A 334 5.54 -15.92 -17.49
N TYR A 335 4.31 -15.83 -17.97
CA TYR A 335 3.52 -17.01 -18.38
C TYR A 335 4.26 -17.90 -19.40
N THR A 336 4.87 -17.30 -20.40
CA THR A 336 5.71 -17.98 -21.41
C THR A 336 6.81 -18.84 -20.79
N HIS A 337 7.44 -18.37 -19.71
CA HIS A 337 8.56 -19.07 -19.07
C HIS A 337 8.15 -20.38 -18.37
N ARG A 338 6.85 -20.67 -18.31
CA ARG A 338 6.29 -21.90 -17.72
C ARG A 338 6.05 -22.99 -18.76
N TYR A 339 6.23 -22.67 -20.04
CA TYR A 339 5.95 -23.60 -21.11
C TYR A 339 6.87 -24.82 -21.03
N ARG A 340 6.27 -26.01 -21.18
CA ARG A 340 6.93 -27.30 -21.37
C ARG A 340 6.08 -28.13 -22.32
N SER A 341 6.68 -28.76 -23.31
CA SER A 341 5.97 -29.77 -24.11
C SER A 341 5.68 -31.02 -23.27
N SER A 342 4.47 -31.57 -23.37
CA SER A 342 4.07 -32.83 -22.73
C SER A 342 3.45 -33.78 -23.77
N PRO A 343 3.61 -35.11 -23.62
CA PRO A 343 2.95 -36.10 -24.49
C PRO A 343 1.42 -36.00 -24.48
N ASP A 344 0.84 -35.49 -23.39
CA ASP A 344 -0.60 -35.30 -23.22
C ASP A 344 -1.08 -33.89 -23.66
N GLY A 345 -0.18 -33.03 -24.16
CA GLY A 345 -0.47 -31.67 -24.68
C GLY A 345 0.63 -30.62 -24.43
N GLU A 346 0.48 -29.43 -25.01
CA GLU A 346 1.28 -28.23 -24.70
C GLU A 346 0.90 -27.67 -23.31
N GLY A 347 1.86 -27.45 -22.40
CA GLY A 347 1.54 -27.12 -21.01
C GLY A 347 2.19 -25.85 -20.45
N PHE A 348 1.39 -24.93 -19.92
CA PHE A 348 1.82 -23.74 -19.16
C PHE A 348 1.62 -23.86 -17.64
N ASP A 349 1.05 -24.97 -17.16
CA ASP A 349 0.78 -25.23 -15.74
C ASP A 349 2.02 -25.76 -15.00
N ASN A 350 3.14 -25.06 -15.16
CA ASN A 350 4.40 -25.37 -14.49
C ASN A 350 4.90 -24.13 -13.73
N PRO A 351 5.79 -24.29 -12.74
CA PRO A 351 6.63 -23.17 -12.31
C PRO A 351 7.42 -22.59 -13.49
N SER A 352 7.78 -21.31 -13.44
CA SER A 352 8.68 -20.72 -14.43
C SER A 352 10.03 -21.47 -14.46
N VAL A 353 10.68 -21.52 -15.62
CA VAL A 353 12.07 -22.00 -15.77
C VAL A 353 13.08 -21.16 -14.95
N TYR A 354 12.68 -19.97 -14.51
CA TYR A 354 13.41 -19.11 -13.58
C TYR A 354 12.93 -19.24 -12.13
N CYS A 355 12.17 -20.28 -11.75
CA CYS A 355 11.55 -20.37 -10.42
C CYS A 355 12.56 -20.22 -9.27
N HIS A 356 13.72 -20.86 -9.38
CA HIS A 356 14.77 -20.76 -8.36
C HIS A 356 15.39 -19.36 -8.30
N ASP A 357 15.67 -18.74 -9.45
CA ASP A 357 16.17 -17.36 -9.50
C ASP A 357 15.16 -16.38 -8.92
N LEU A 358 13.88 -16.47 -9.31
CA LEU A 358 12.84 -15.56 -8.83
C LEU A 358 12.67 -15.64 -7.31
N ALA A 359 12.69 -16.87 -6.75
CA ALA A 359 12.65 -17.05 -5.31
C ALA A 359 13.88 -16.47 -4.61
N ALA A 360 15.09 -16.74 -5.15
CA ALA A 360 16.34 -16.22 -4.61
C ALA A 360 16.43 -14.69 -4.69
N LEU A 361 15.93 -14.08 -5.78
CA LEU A 361 15.87 -12.64 -5.97
C LEU A 361 14.94 -11.99 -4.93
N VAL A 362 13.72 -12.51 -4.76
CA VAL A 362 12.75 -11.98 -3.80
C VAL A 362 13.29 -12.06 -2.38
N HIS A 363 13.79 -13.22 -1.96
CA HIS A 363 14.40 -13.38 -0.63
C HIS A 363 15.68 -12.55 -0.48
N GLY A 364 16.49 -12.44 -1.52
CA GLY A 364 17.74 -11.70 -1.52
C GLY A 364 17.51 -10.19 -1.37
N ILE A 365 16.51 -9.64 -2.07
CA ILE A 365 16.09 -8.23 -1.92
C ILE A 365 15.47 -8.02 -0.54
N GLU A 366 14.58 -8.92 -0.09
CA GLU A 366 13.99 -8.85 1.25
C GLU A 366 15.06 -8.79 2.35
N ALA A 367 16.07 -9.66 2.31
CA ALA A 367 17.14 -9.70 3.29
C ALA A 367 18.01 -8.42 3.31
N ARG A 368 18.08 -7.70 2.18
CA ARG A 368 18.82 -6.44 2.01
C ARG A 368 17.97 -5.21 2.25
N THR A 369 16.66 -5.36 2.34
CA THR A 369 15.71 -4.27 2.53
C THR A 369 15.86 -3.79 3.98
N PRO A 370 16.39 -2.57 4.22
CA PRO A 370 16.75 -2.12 5.56
C PRO A 370 15.55 -2.08 6.50
N ALA A 371 15.78 -2.25 7.80
CA ALA A 371 14.72 -2.12 8.82
C ALA A 371 13.96 -0.77 8.76
N ASP A 372 14.58 0.26 8.19
CA ASP A 372 14.04 1.62 8.01
C ASP A 372 13.01 1.72 6.87
N THR A 373 12.95 0.73 5.99
CA THR A 373 11.85 0.60 5.00
C THR A 373 10.64 -0.17 5.54
N VAL A 374 10.74 -0.69 6.77
CA VAL A 374 9.63 -1.31 7.49
C VAL A 374 8.94 -0.23 8.32
N ALA A 375 7.62 -0.20 8.32
CA ALA A 375 6.86 0.77 9.10
C ALA A 375 7.36 0.84 10.57
N PRO A 376 7.77 2.01 11.07
CA PRO A 376 8.29 2.16 12.43
C PRO A 376 7.34 1.60 13.49
N ALA A 377 6.03 1.66 13.24
CA ALA A 377 4.99 1.15 14.13
C ALA A 377 5.18 -0.31 14.58
N VAL A 378 5.78 -1.19 13.75
CA VAL A 378 6.06 -2.58 14.14
C VAL A 378 7.36 -2.74 14.94
N ALA A 379 8.18 -1.69 15.07
CA ALA A 379 9.43 -1.71 15.84
C ALA A 379 9.17 -1.77 17.35
N GLY A 380 8.20 -0.99 17.83
CA GLY A 380 7.96 -0.86 19.26
C GLY A 380 6.70 -0.07 19.63
N PRO A 381 6.34 -0.09 20.92
CA PRO A 381 5.32 0.74 21.55
C PRO A 381 5.29 2.22 21.15
N ALA A 382 6.44 2.89 21.29
CA ALA A 382 6.54 4.34 21.14
C ALA A 382 6.35 4.75 19.68
N GLU A 383 6.91 3.96 18.76
CA GLU A 383 6.78 4.18 17.33
C GLU A 383 5.34 3.95 16.85
N LEU A 384 4.62 2.96 17.42
CA LEU A 384 3.20 2.77 17.14
C LEU A 384 2.36 3.96 17.62
N LEU A 385 2.63 4.47 18.83
CA LEU A 385 1.93 5.63 19.35
C LEU A 385 2.17 6.87 18.45
N ALA A 386 3.44 7.12 18.07
CA ALA A 386 3.79 8.22 17.18
C ALA A 386 3.09 8.10 15.81
N ALA A 387 3.05 6.90 15.22
CA ALA A 387 2.33 6.68 13.96
C ALA A 387 0.81 6.90 14.09
N GLN A 388 0.23 6.52 15.23
CA GLN A 388 -1.19 6.76 15.52
C GLN A 388 -1.52 8.25 15.70
N GLU A 389 -0.63 9.00 16.36
CA GLU A 389 -0.74 10.46 16.47
C GLU A 389 -0.63 11.15 15.10
N ASP A 390 0.30 10.71 14.26
CA ASP A 390 0.47 11.21 12.89
C ASP A 390 -0.78 10.94 12.03
N LEU A 391 -1.35 9.74 12.14
CA LEU A 391 -2.64 9.43 11.52
C LEU A 391 -3.76 10.36 12.03
N THR A 392 -3.73 10.79 13.31
CA THR A 392 -4.73 11.74 13.87
C THR A 392 -4.61 13.10 13.23
N ARG A 393 -3.39 13.63 13.15
CA ARG A 393 -3.13 14.91 12.50
C ARG A 393 -3.45 14.86 11.00
N THR A 394 -3.13 13.76 10.33
CA THR A 394 -3.45 13.54 8.91
C THR A 394 -4.96 13.56 8.66
N LEU A 395 -5.76 12.86 9.47
CA LEU A 395 -7.22 12.92 9.34
C LEU A 395 -7.81 14.31 9.66
N LEU A 396 -7.24 15.03 10.63
CA LEU A 396 -7.65 16.40 10.93
C LEU A 396 -7.33 17.36 9.76
N ALA A 397 -6.15 17.24 9.16
CA ALA A 397 -5.77 17.99 7.96
C ALA A 397 -6.66 17.63 6.77
N ARG A 398 -7.00 16.34 6.60
CA ARG A 398 -7.93 15.89 5.57
C ARG A 398 -9.32 16.49 5.76
N LEU A 399 -9.85 16.50 6.99
CA LEU A 399 -11.12 17.15 7.30
C LEU A 399 -11.10 18.64 6.96
N HIS A 400 -10.00 19.34 7.27
CA HIS A 400 -9.84 20.74 6.87
C HIS A 400 -9.88 20.93 5.36
N ALA A 401 -9.15 20.09 4.61
CA ALA A 401 -9.10 20.13 3.16
C ALA A 401 -10.47 19.81 2.53
N ASP A 402 -11.16 18.77 2.99
CA ASP A 402 -12.48 18.37 2.46
C ASP A 402 -13.57 19.40 2.77
N LEU A 403 -13.44 20.17 3.86
CA LEU A 403 -14.36 21.26 4.13
C LEU A 403 -14.23 22.39 3.09
N ASP A 404 -13.05 22.60 2.49
CA ASP A 404 -12.79 23.57 1.41
C ASP A 404 -13.49 24.94 1.60
N GLY A 405 -13.35 25.53 2.79
CA GLY A 405 -14.01 26.79 3.16
C GLY A 405 -15.49 26.68 3.56
N GLY A 406 -16.15 25.56 3.30
CA GLY A 406 -17.53 25.23 3.71
C GLY A 406 -17.73 25.03 5.22
N GLY A 407 -16.66 25.01 6.02
CA GLY A 407 -16.72 24.96 7.49
C GLY A 407 -17.22 26.23 8.18
N GLY A 408 -17.27 27.36 7.45
CA GLY A 408 -17.72 28.66 7.96
C GLY A 408 -16.79 29.30 9.00
N GLU A 409 -17.21 30.44 9.55
CA GLU A 409 -16.40 31.26 10.48
C GLU A 409 -15.96 30.49 11.74
N ARG A 410 -16.84 29.61 12.26
CA ARG A 410 -16.56 28.83 13.46
C ARG A 410 -15.38 27.88 13.26
N TRP A 411 -15.32 27.20 12.12
CA TRP A 411 -14.22 26.31 11.77
C TRP A 411 -12.94 27.10 11.50
N ALA A 412 -13.01 28.16 10.68
CA ALA A 412 -11.85 29.00 10.35
C ALA A 412 -11.17 29.53 11.62
N ARG A 413 -11.96 30.05 12.58
CA ARG A 413 -11.43 30.56 13.85
C ARG A 413 -10.86 29.45 14.74
N ALA A 414 -11.45 28.26 14.74
CA ALA A 414 -10.92 27.12 15.48
C ALA A 414 -9.58 26.66 14.87
N TRP A 415 -9.48 26.62 13.55
CA TRP A 415 -8.26 26.28 12.83
C TRP A 415 -7.11 27.27 13.10
N GLU A 416 -7.40 28.57 13.05
CA GLU A 416 -6.45 29.61 13.43
C GLU A 416 -5.98 29.46 14.88
N LEU A 417 -6.90 29.16 15.81
CA LEU A 417 -6.56 28.94 17.21
C LEU A 417 -5.70 27.68 17.40
N ALA A 418 -5.92 26.63 16.62
CA ALA A 418 -5.05 25.44 16.62
C ALA A 418 -3.62 25.81 16.23
N ALA A 419 -3.44 26.63 15.18
CA ALA A 419 -2.13 27.14 14.80
C ALA A 419 -1.49 28.03 15.88
N VAL A 420 -2.29 28.82 16.61
CA VAL A 420 -1.79 29.61 17.75
C VAL A 420 -1.31 28.72 18.89
N LEU A 421 -2.05 27.66 19.23
CA LEU A 421 -1.64 26.70 20.26
C LEU A 421 -0.36 25.96 19.85
N GLU A 422 -0.28 25.52 18.59
CA GLU A 422 0.92 24.85 18.06
C GLU A 422 2.16 25.75 18.09
N GLY A 423 1.97 27.07 18.09
CA GLY A 423 3.05 28.06 18.08
C GLY A 423 3.91 28.14 19.34
N SER A 424 3.54 27.45 20.44
CA SER A 424 4.38 27.33 21.65
C SER A 424 4.57 25.87 22.08
N GLU A 425 5.68 25.58 22.76
CA GLU A 425 5.98 24.20 23.21
C GLU A 425 4.91 23.67 24.18
N GLU A 426 4.41 24.51 25.10
CA GLU A 426 3.34 24.13 26.01
C GLU A 426 2.01 23.91 25.31
N GLY A 427 1.70 24.74 24.32
CA GLY A 427 0.47 24.65 23.55
C GLY A 427 0.45 23.41 22.65
N ALA A 428 1.55 23.13 21.95
CA ALA A 428 1.75 21.91 21.18
C ALA A 428 1.58 20.67 22.07
N ARG A 429 2.26 20.62 23.22
CA ARG A 429 2.10 19.52 24.20
C ARG A 429 0.66 19.36 24.71
N GLY A 430 -0.05 20.47 24.88
CA GLY A 430 -1.46 20.48 25.25
C GLY A 430 -2.36 19.92 24.14
N LEU A 431 -2.06 20.25 22.88
CA LEU A 431 -2.76 19.76 21.70
C LEU A 431 -2.51 18.26 21.49
N ASP A 432 -1.25 17.83 21.57
CA ASP A 432 -0.85 16.43 21.45
C ASP A 432 -1.60 15.56 22.45
N GLY A 433 -1.71 16.00 23.71
CA GLY A 433 -2.42 15.28 24.75
C GLY A 433 -3.92 15.10 24.48
N VAL A 434 -4.59 16.03 23.78
CA VAL A 434 -6.01 15.87 23.41
C VAL A 434 -6.18 15.15 22.08
N LEU A 435 -5.25 15.30 21.14
CA LEU A 435 -5.27 14.59 19.86
C LEU A 435 -4.96 13.09 20.03
N ALA A 436 -4.11 12.74 20.99
CA ALA A 436 -3.84 11.36 21.37
C ALA A 436 -5.04 10.68 22.06
N HIS A 437 -6.08 11.42 22.46
CA HIS A 437 -7.25 10.82 23.09
C HIS A 437 -8.03 9.94 22.09
N PRO A 438 -8.38 8.68 22.44
CA PRO A 438 -9.00 7.75 21.50
C PRO A 438 -10.28 8.27 20.83
N TYR A 439 -11.13 9.02 21.55
CA TYR A 439 -12.38 9.52 20.98
C TYR A 439 -12.22 10.73 20.08
N THR A 440 -11.05 11.36 20.06
CA THR A 440 -10.72 12.37 19.05
C THR A 440 -10.76 11.75 17.65
N ARG A 441 -10.24 10.52 17.48
CA ARG A 441 -10.38 9.76 16.24
C ARG A 441 -11.84 9.47 15.91
N THR A 442 -12.64 9.05 16.89
CA THR A 442 -14.07 8.79 16.67
C THR A 442 -14.78 10.03 16.13
N TRP A 443 -14.55 11.19 16.76
CA TRP A 443 -15.09 12.47 16.30
C TRP A 443 -14.64 12.78 14.86
N LEU A 444 -13.35 12.66 14.55
CA LEU A 444 -12.81 12.92 13.20
C LEU A 444 -13.48 12.05 12.14
N LEU A 445 -13.60 10.75 12.39
CA LEU A 445 -14.24 9.81 11.46
C LEU A 445 -15.72 10.12 11.29
N ASP A 446 -16.45 10.44 12.37
CA ASP A 446 -17.86 10.81 12.30
C ASP A 446 -18.07 12.14 11.55
N ALA A 447 -17.16 13.10 11.69
CA ALA A 447 -17.19 14.37 10.98
C ALA A 447 -16.90 14.22 9.48
N LEU A 448 -15.88 13.42 9.13
CA LEU A 448 -15.56 13.08 7.73
C LEU A 448 -16.72 12.34 7.07
N ALA A 449 -17.27 11.31 7.72
CA ALA A 449 -18.42 10.57 7.19
C ALA A 449 -19.64 11.47 7.00
N ALA A 450 -19.94 12.35 7.97
CA ALA A 450 -21.05 13.30 7.83
C ALA A 450 -20.84 14.27 6.66
N LEU A 451 -19.60 14.66 6.38
CA LEU A 451 -19.25 15.53 5.26
C LEU A 451 -19.37 14.81 3.92
N HIS A 452 -18.82 13.60 3.79
CA HIS A 452 -18.89 12.80 2.57
C HIS A 452 -20.31 12.34 2.23
N GLU A 453 -21.19 12.23 3.22
CA GLU A 453 -22.61 11.95 3.05
C GLU A 453 -23.47 13.21 2.88
N ASP A 454 -22.87 14.40 2.75
CA ASP A 454 -23.56 15.69 2.59
C ASP A 454 -24.60 15.98 3.70
N ARG A 455 -24.34 15.54 4.93
CA ARG A 455 -25.27 15.76 6.04
C ARG A 455 -25.31 17.25 6.41
N PRO A 456 -26.51 17.87 6.58
CA PRO A 456 -26.64 19.31 6.86
C PRO A 456 -25.88 19.83 8.09
N GLN A 457 -25.58 18.95 9.04
CA GLN A 457 -24.89 19.28 10.29
C GLN A 457 -23.38 19.05 10.27
N ALA A 458 -22.79 18.58 9.17
CA ALA A 458 -21.38 18.17 9.09
C ALA A 458 -20.41 19.27 9.55
N ALA A 459 -20.53 20.49 9.00
CA ALA A 459 -19.69 21.63 9.38
C ALA A 459 -19.83 21.99 10.87
N SER A 460 -21.05 21.91 11.41
CA SER A 460 -21.28 22.20 12.84
C SER A 460 -20.69 21.13 13.75
N LEU A 461 -20.72 19.86 13.35
CA LEU A 461 -20.12 18.74 14.08
C LEU A 461 -18.59 18.85 14.10
N ALA A 462 -17.98 19.20 12.96
CA ALA A 462 -16.55 19.46 12.85
C ALA A 462 -16.13 20.64 13.74
N ALA A 463 -16.79 21.79 13.61
CA ALA A 463 -16.46 22.97 14.41
C ALA A 463 -16.66 22.72 15.92
N ASP A 464 -17.74 22.04 16.31
CA ASP A 464 -18.03 21.78 17.73
C ASP A 464 -16.92 20.96 18.40
N GLY A 465 -16.49 19.87 17.75
CA GLY A 465 -15.47 18.99 18.32
C GLY A 465 -14.09 19.62 18.37
N LEU A 466 -13.67 20.33 17.31
CA LEU A 466 -12.37 21.02 17.33
C LEU A 466 -12.35 22.10 18.42
N GLN A 467 -13.44 22.85 18.61
CA GLN A 467 -13.53 23.88 19.65
C GLN A 467 -13.39 23.33 21.08
N THR A 468 -14.04 22.21 21.40
CA THR A 468 -13.91 21.59 22.73
C THR A 468 -12.52 20.99 22.96
N LEU A 469 -11.91 20.39 21.92
CA LEU A 469 -10.52 19.91 21.97
C LEU A 469 -9.54 21.04 22.24
N LEU A 470 -9.63 22.15 21.51
CA LEU A 470 -8.75 23.32 21.70
C LEU A 470 -8.93 23.97 23.06
N ALA A 471 -10.16 24.02 23.59
CA ALA A 471 -10.41 24.51 24.93
C ALA A 471 -9.74 23.62 25.99
N ALA A 472 -9.82 22.29 25.84
CA ALA A 472 -9.12 21.36 26.71
C ALA A 472 -7.59 21.47 26.58
N ALA A 473 -7.07 21.62 25.36
CA ALA A 473 -5.64 21.81 25.08
C ALA A 473 -5.09 23.08 25.74
N ALA A 474 -5.78 24.22 25.61
CA ALA A 474 -5.39 25.48 26.24
C ALA A 474 -5.35 25.37 27.78
N VAL A 475 -6.34 24.69 28.37
CA VAL A 475 -6.40 24.43 29.82
C VAL A 475 -5.29 23.48 30.27
N ARG A 476 -4.92 22.49 29.46
CA ARG A 476 -3.79 21.58 29.72
C ARG A 476 -2.45 22.29 29.65
N ALA A 477 -2.29 23.16 28.65
CA ALA A 477 -1.09 23.95 28.41
C ALA A 477 -0.89 25.09 29.44
N GLY A 478 -1.93 25.42 30.21
CA GLY A 478 -1.89 26.54 31.15
C GLY A 478 -1.91 27.91 30.45
N LEU A 479 -2.36 27.97 29.19
CA LEU A 479 -2.36 29.17 28.38
C LEU A 479 -3.65 29.96 28.61
N ASP A 480 -3.54 31.25 28.92
CA ASP A 480 -4.68 32.17 29.09
C ASP A 480 -5.25 32.60 27.73
N LEU A 481 -5.67 31.62 26.93
CA LEU A 481 -6.35 31.79 25.66
C LEU A 481 -7.86 31.63 25.86
N ARG A 482 -8.64 32.58 25.37
CA ARG A 482 -10.10 32.52 25.42
C ARG A 482 -10.62 31.68 24.27
N VAL A 483 -10.96 30.44 24.55
CA VAL A 483 -11.45 29.48 23.56
C VAL A 483 -12.97 29.36 23.67
N PRO A 484 -13.73 29.64 22.60
CA PRO A 484 -15.16 29.32 22.55
C PRO A 484 -15.35 27.80 22.59
N ALA A 485 -16.16 27.31 23.52
CA ALA A 485 -16.46 25.89 23.66
C ALA A 485 -17.99 25.67 23.72
N PRO A 486 -18.56 24.90 22.78
CA PRO A 486 -19.99 24.61 22.78
C PRO A 486 -20.37 23.63 23.89
N TYR A 487 -21.57 23.81 24.44
CA TYR A 487 -22.18 22.92 25.41
C TYR A 487 -23.52 22.40 24.90
N ARG A 488 -23.91 21.20 25.35
CA ARG A 488 -25.17 20.56 24.98
C ARG A 488 -25.83 19.95 26.21
N ASP A 489 -27.16 20.03 26.27
CA ASP A 489 -27.94 19.52 27.41
C ASP A 489 -27.44 20.08 28.75
N GLY A 490 -27.15 21.39 28.76
CA GLY A 490 -26.61 22.11 29.92
C GLY A 490 -25.17 21.77 30.31
N GLY A 491 -24.51 20.82 29.62
CA GLY A 491 -23.17 20.33 29.94
C GLY A 491 -22.13 20.69 28.88
N LEU A 492 -21.03 21.29 29.32
CA LEU A 492 -19.79 21.42 28.54
C LEU A 492 -18.90 20.22 28.85
N VAL A 493 -18.52 19.45 27.83
CA VAL A 493 -17.49 18.41 27.95
C VAL A 493 -16.17 18.97 27.40
N LEU A 494 -15.13 18.90 28.22
CA LEU A 494 -13.75 19.18 27.83
C LEU A 494 -13.03 17.83 27.76
N PRO A 495 -12.73 17.30 26.56
CA PRO A 495 -12.08 16.01 26.39
C PRO A 495 -10.84 15.89 27.28
N THR A 496 -10.60 14.71 27.84
CA THR A 496 -9.49 14.40 28.79
C THR A 496 -9.51 15.14 30.13
N LEU A 497 -10.45 16.05 30.37
CA LEU A 497 -10.54 16.86 31.60
C LEU A 497 -11.80 16.56 32.42
N GLY A 498 -12.98 16.63 31.80
CA GLY A 498 -14.25 16.37 32.48
C GLY A 498 -15.45 17.10 31.91
N ARG A 499 -16.56 17.04 32.64
CA ARG A 499 -17.84 17.68 32.30
C ARG A 499 -18.19 18.78 33.30
N LEU A 500 -18.48 19.97 32.80
CA LEU A 500 -18.96 21.12 33.56
C LEU A 500 -20.45 21.38 33.26
N THR A 501 -21.28 21.45 34.30
CA THR A 501 -22.65 21.97 34.16
C THR A 501 -22.60 23.50 34.08
N VAL A 502 -23.03 24.04 32.95
CA VAL A 502 -23.02 25.49 32.66
C VAL A 502 -24.43 26.07 32.48
N ALA A 503 -25.43 25.24 32.17
CA ALA A 503 -26.82 25.65 31.99
C ALA A 503 -27.80 24.53 32.39
N GLY A 504 -29.10 24.76 32.27
CA GLY A 504 -30.13 23.76 32.57
C GLY A 504 -30.22 22.63 31.54
N PRO A 505 -30.85 21.49 31.89
CA PRO A 505 -31.10 20.39 30.95
C PRO A 505 -31.85 20.88 29.70
N GLY A 506 -31.50 20.34 28.53
CA GLY A 506 -32.04 20.72 27.22
C GLY A 506 -31.42 21.97 26.60
N GLU A 507 -30.72 22.80 27.37
CA GLU A 507 -30.09 24.03 26.86
C GLU A 507 -28.82 23.73 26.04
N ARG A 508 -28.56 24.57 25.04
CA ARG A 508 -27.37 24.50 24.17
C ARG A 508 -26.83 25.91 23.94
N GLY A 509 -25.52 26.04 23.81
CA GLY A 509 -24.88 27.33 23.57
C GLY A 509 -23.36 27.24 23.57
N THR A 510 -22.71 28.38 23.74
CA THR A 510 -21.23 28.48 23.76
C THR A 510 -20.81 29.28 24.99
N VAL A 511 -19.76 28.82 25.65
CA VAL A 511 -19.06 29.56 26.71
C VAL A 511 -17.60 29.79 26.32
N LEU A 512 -16.96 30.79 26.92
CA LEU A 512 -15.52 30.99 26.79
C LEU A 512 -14.81 30.23 27.91
N VAL A 513 -13.77 29.49 27.54
CA VAL A 513 -12.90 28.75 28.46
C VAL A 513 -11.48 29.31 28.35
N ARG A 514 -10.81 29.50 29.49
CA ARG A 514 -9.39 29.89 29.55
C ARG A 514 -8.69 29.31 30.77
N ALA A 515 -7.40 29.01 30.67
CA ALA A 515 -6.63 28.53 31.82
C ALA A 515 -6.50 29.62 32.90
N ALA A 516 -6.54 29.23 34.18
CA ALA A 516 -6.42 30.17 35.29
C ALA A 516 -5.90 29.51 36.57
N GLY A 517 -4.61 29.68 36.85
CA GLY A 517 -3.92 29.00 37.96
C GLY A 517 -4.00 27.48 37.79
N GLU A 518 -4.28 26.74 38.88
CA GLU A 518 -4.45 25.27 38.91
C GLU A 518 -5.75 24.76 38.27
N GLY A 519 -6.33 25.49 37.33
CA GLY A 519 -7.68 25.26 36.85
C GLY A 519 -8.04 26.09 35.63
N PHE A 520 -9.32 26.40 35.49
CA PHE A 520 -9.81 27.18 34.37
C PHE A 520 -11.01 28.04 34.77
N LEU A 521 -11.27 29.05 33.95
CA LEU A 521 -12.44 29.90 34.03
C LEU A 521 -13.36 29.58 32.86
N ALA A 522 -14.66 29.46 33.13
CA ALA A 522 -15.69 29.20 32.13
C ALA A 522 -16.91 30.11 32.34
N GLY A 523 -17.36 30.79 31.30
CA GLY A 523 -18.55 31.66 31.39
C GLY A 523 -19.00 32.21 30.03
N PRO A 524 -20.20 32.81 29.94
CA PRO A 524 -20.66 33.44 28.71
C PRO A 524 -19.81 34.66 28.36
N ALA A 525 -19.73 35.01 27.08
CA ALA A 525 -19.01 36.19 26.64
C ALA A 525 -19.59 37.46 27.30
N GLY A 526 -18.78 38.17 28.09
CA GLY A 526 -19.19 39.39 28.79
C GLY A 526 -20.00 39.18 30.08
N GLY A 527 -20.17 37.94 30.54
CA GLY A 527 -20.83 37.63 31.82
C GLY A 527 -19.87 37.13 32.90
N ALA A 528 -20.42 36.65 34.02
CA ALA A 528 -19.63 36.16 35.14
C ALA A 528 -18.94 34.82 34.79
N GLU A 529 -17.62 34.78 34.94
CA GLU A 529 -16.83 33.55 34.80
C GLU A 529 -16.88 32.73 36.10
N ARG A 530 -17.06 31.42 35.96
CA ARG A 530 -16.94 30.47 37.06
C ARG A 530 -15.51 29.93 37.12
N LYS A 531 -14.90 29.90 38.30
CA LYS A 531 -13.60 29.27 38.54
C LYS A 531 -13.74 27.80 38.89
N ILE A 532 -13.08 26.93 38.14
CA ILE A 532 -13.05 25.48 38.34
C ILE A 532 -11.62 25.08 38.68
N ARG A 533 -11.42 24.27 39.72
CA ARG A 533 -10.12 23.64 40.02
C ARG A 533 -10.01 22.32 39.27
N ARG A 534 -8.84 22.00 38.72
CA ARG A 534 -8.54 20.67 38.15
C ARG A 534 -8.23 19.65 39.26
N SER A 535 -9.06 19.61 40.31
CA SER A 535 -8.89 18.62 41.38
C SER A 535 -9.31 17.23 40.88
N ALA A 536 -8.74 16.18 41.47
CA ALA A 536 -9.13 14.79 41.18
C ALA A 536 -10.53 14.43 41.74
N ALA A 537 -11.15 15.32 42.52
CA ALA A 537 -12.44 15.10 43.15
C ALA A 537 -13.56 15.83 42.40
N ALA A 538 -14.75 15.22 42.37
CA ALA A 538 -15.94 15.90 41.87
C ALA A 538 -16.31 17.08 42.79
N GLU A 539 -16.68 18.20 42.20
CA GLU A 539 -17.18 19.39 42.89
C GLU A 539 -18.60 19.69 42.36
N PRO A 540 -19.45 20.45 43.09
CA PRO A 540 -20.81 20.73 42.62
C PRO A 540 -20.83 21.27 41.19
N GLY A 541 -21.39 20.54 40.22
CA GLY A 541 -21.42 20.94 38.81
C GLY A 541 -20.12 20.75 38.01
N TRP A 542 -19.06 20.17 38.58
CA TRP A 542 -17.85 19.73 37.85
C TRP A 542 -17.58 18.25 38.13
N LEU A 543 -17.52 17.46 37.07
CA LEU A 543 -17.20 16.03 37.14
C LEU A 543 -15.92 15.76 36.33
N PRO A 544 -14.77 15.52 36.98
CA PRO A 544 -13.53 15.24 36.28
C PRO A 544 -13.53 13.85 35.63
N VAL A 545 -12.75 13.68 34.56
CA VAL A 545 -12.36 12.34 34.08
C VAL A 545 -11.58 11.65 35.19
N ARG A 546 -11.87 10.37 35.43
CA ARG A 546 -11.37 9.65 36.60
C ARG A 546 -10.11 8.89 36.23
N ALA A 547 -8.96 9.33 36.75
CA ALA A 547 -7.67 8.67 36.56
C ALA A 547 -7.32 7.81 37.79
N PHE A 548 -6.81 6.61 37.53
CA PHE A 548 -6.37 5.65 38.54
C PHE A 548 -4.90 5.34 38.29
N PRO A 549 -4.00 5.50 39.27
CA PRO A 549 -2.58 5.21 39.09
C PRO A 549 -2.31 3.71 39.08
N LEU A 550 -1.33 3.27 38.29
CA LEU A 550 -0.81 1.89 38.31
C LEU A 550 0.67 1.91 38.75
N PRO A 551 1.05 1.22 39.84
CA PRO A 551 2.45 1.10 40.24
C PRO A 551 3.30 0.46 39.13
N GLY A 552 4.51 1.00 38.90
CA GLY A 552 5.48 0.47 37.92
C GLY A 552 5.36 1.03 36.50
N SER A 553 4.32 1.81 36.16
CA SER A 553 4.18 2.36 34.80
C SER A 553 5.36 3.26 34.39
N PRO A 554 5.92 3.11 33.17
CA PRO A 554 7.10 3.84 32.70
C PRO A 554 6.86 5.33 32.44
N PHE A 555 5.60 5.76 32.44
CA PHE A 555 5.22 7.14 32.16
C PHE A 555 4.90 7.90 33.46
N PRO A 556 5.41 9.15 33.64
CA PRO A 556 5.20 9.92 34.88
C PRO A 556 3.71 10.16 35.18
N GLY A 557 3.19 9.61 36.28
CA GLY A 557 1.80 9.80 36.72
C GLY A 557 0.76 8.86 36.07
N HIS A 558 1.18 7.75 35.47
CA HIS A 558 0.28 6.89 34.70
C HIS A 558 -0.44 5.77 35.48
N GLY A 559 -1.63 5.50 34.97
CA GLY A 559 -2.36 4.25 35.09
C GLY A 559 -3.42 4.24 34.00
N PHE A 560 -4.70 4.18 34.33
CA PHE A 560 -5.77 4.23 33.34
C PHE A 560 -6.81 5.28 33.69
N VAL A 561 -7.62 5.66 32.71
CA VAL A 561 -8.78 6.53 32.91
C VAL A 561 -10.07 5.76 32.68
N ILE A 562 -11.09 6.08 33.46
CA ILE A 562 -12.47 5.72 33.16
C ILE A 562 -13.12 6.97 32.57
N ASP A 563 -13.44 6.92 31.27
CA ASP A 563 -14.14 8.00 30.58
C ASP A 563 -15.56 7.56 30.21
N ASP A 564 -16.50 8.00 31.05
CA ASP A 564 -17.94 7.85 30.88
C ASP A 564 -18.62 9.21 30.58
N LEU A 565 -17.84 10.19 30.14
CA LEU A 565 -18.25 11.59 29.95
C LEU A 565 -18.15 12.05 28.50
N ASP A 566 -17.17 11.55 27.74
CA ASP A 566 -16.96 11.97 26.36
C ASP A 566 -18.21 11.67 25.48
N PRO A 567 -18.67 12.64 24.67
CA PRO A 567 -19.84 12.45 23.82
C PRO A 567 -19.61 11.45 22.67
N HIS A 568 -18.36 11.16 22.32
CA HIS A 568 -17.96 10.26 21.23
C HIS A 568 -17.54 8.87 21.73
N ARG A 569 -17.80 8.53 23.00
CA ARG A 569 -17.46 7.23 23.59
C ARG A 569 -18.33 6.06 23.13
N ASP A 570 -19.51 6.33 22.54
CA ASP A 570 -20.46 5.29 22.10
C ASP A 570 -20.08 4.76 20.71
N CYS A 571 -18.90 4.13 20.64
CA CYS A 571 -18.25 3.68 19.40
C CYS A 571 -17.89 2.19 19.39
N PHE A 572 -18.39 1.46 20.40
CA PHE A 572 -18.26 0.02 20.55
C PHE A 572 -19.51 -0.69 20.02
N ALA A 573 -19.45 -2.00 19.81
CA ALA A 573 -20.61 -2.76 19.35
C ALA A 573 -21.68 -2.98 20.45
N ALA A 574 -21.33 -2.75 21.72
CA ALA A 574 -22.29 -2.66 22.81
C ALA A 574 -22.42 -1.20 23.30
N PRO A 575 -23.63 -0.73 23.69
CA PRO A 575 -23.84 0.66 24.07
C PRO A 575 -23.04 1.07 25.31
N ALA A 576 -22.53 2.29 25.30
CA ALA A 576 -21.90 2.90 26.46
C ALA A 576 -22.91 3.09 27.61
N ALA A 577 -22.46 2.81 28.83
CA ALA A 577 -23.25 3.05 30.02
C ALA A 577 -23.48 4.54 30.26
N ALA A 578 -24.54 4.84 31.02
CA ALA A 578 -24.72 6.13 31.63
C ALA A 578 -23.56 6.43 32.59
N THR A 579 -23.31 7.72 32.84
CA THR A 579 -22.26 8.17 33.76
C THR A 579 -22.41 7.49 35.12
N LEU A 580 -21.34 6.82 35.56
CA LEU A 580 -21.28 6.05 36.78
C LEU A 580 -21.32 6.96 38.00
N ALA A 581 -22.12 6.57 39.00
CA ALA A 581 -22.04 7.16 40.33
C ALA A 581 -20.61 7.01 40.90
N PRO A 582 -20.12 7.97 41.73
CA PRO A 582 -18.76 7.94 42.25
C PRO A 582 -18.35 6.61 42.90
N ALA A 583 -19.23 5.99 43.68
CA ALA A 583 -18.97 4.71 44.32
C ALA A 583 -18.86 3.54 43.33
N ALA A 584 -19.62 3.56 42.23
CA ALA A 584 -19.56 2.53 41.19
C ALA A 584 -18.26 2.64 40.38
N ALA A 585 -17.87 3.86 40.01
CA ALA A 585 -16.60 4.10 39.34
C ALA A 585 -15.39 3.75 40.21
N GLY A 586 -15.45 4.02 41.52
CA GLY A 586 -14.43 3.60 42.47
C GLY A 586 -14.24 2.09 42.50
N ARG A 587 -15.34 1.33 42.64
CA ARG A 587 -15.29 -0.16 42.60
C ARG A 587 -14.72 -0.70 41.29
N LEU A 588 -15.10 -0.12 40.15
CA LEU A 588 -14.54 -0.52 38.86
C LEU A 588 -13.04 -0.22 38.77
N GLY A 589 -12.61 0.95 39.26
CA GLY A 589 -11.19 1.31 39.33
C GLY A 589 -10.39 0.37 40.23
N ASP A 590 -10.93 0.00 41.39
CA ASP A 590 -10.32 -0.97 42.30
C ASP A 590 -10.18 -2.34 41.64
N ALA A 591 -11.25 -2.83 40.99
CA ALA A 591 -11.26 -4.12 40.30
C ALA A 591 -10.27 -4.17 39.12
N LEU A 592 -10.17 -3.08 38.34
CA LEU A 592 -9.18 -2.95 37.27
C LEU A 592 -7.74 -2.91 37.80
N THR A 593 -7.53 -2.24 38.93
CA THR A 593 -6.22 -2.20 39.59
C THR A 593 -5.81 -3.59 40.08
N GLU A 594 -6.73 -4.32 40.70
CA GLU A 594 -6.52 -5.71 41.12
C GLU A 594 -6.23 -6.64 39.93
N ALA A 595 -6.96 -6.48 38.83
CA ALA A 595 -6.73 -7.23 37.60
C ALA A 595 -5.34 -6.98 37.01
N TRP A 596 -4.86 -5.73 36.99
CA TRP A 596 -3.51 -5.39 36.54
C TRP A 596 -2.42 -5.97 37.46
N ALA A 597 -2.65 -5.97 38.78
CA ALA A 597 -1.73 -6.60 39.72
C ALA A 597 -1.62 -8.11 39.46
N LEU A 598 -2.75 -8.78 39.19
CA LEU A 598 -2.80 -10.19 38.84
C LEU A 598 -2.07 -10.50 37.52
N ILE A 599 -2.19 -9.62 36.51
CA ILE A 599 -1.42 -9.73 35.27
C ILE A 599 0.08 -9.59 35.56
N GLY A 600 0.49 -8.60 36.36
CA GLY A 600 1.90 -8.42 36.71
C GLY A 600 2.52 -9.62 37.44
N GLU A 601 1.74 -10.29 38.28
CA GLU A 601 2.18 -11.50 38.98
C GLU A 601 2.34 -12.71 38.04
N ARG A 602 1.36 -12.95 37.15
CA ARG A 602 1.29 -14.18 36.35
C ARG A 602 1.91 -14.07 34.96
N ALA A 603 1.89 -12.87 34.40
CA ALA A 603 2.36 -12.54 33.05
C ALA A 603 3.14 -11.22 33.08
N PRO A 604 4.31 -11.16 33.76
CA PRO A 604 5.02 -9.92 34.02
C PRO A 604 5.39 -9.13 32.75
N ALA A 605 5.69 -9.83 31.64
CA ALA A 605 5.95 -9.21 30.33
C ALA A 605 4.74 -8.47 29.73
N HIS A 606 3.54 -8.67 30.28
CA HIS A 606 2.30 -8.00 29.90
C HIS A 606 1.71 -7.17 31.04
N GLY A 607 2.47 -6.92 32.11
CA GLY A 607 2.06 -6.03 33.19
C GLY A 607 1.88 -4.59 32.73
N ALA A 608 1.51 -3.71 33.66
CA ALA A 608 1.25 -2.29 33.39
C ALA A 608 2.45 -1.57 32.73
N GLU A 609 3.68 -2.07 32.94
CA GLU A 609 4.90 -1.51 32.36
C GLU A 609 5.02 -1.73 30.84
N SER A 610 4.26 -2.68 30.30
CA SER A 610 4.27 -3.07 28.87
C SER A 610 3.28 -2.26 28.01
N LEU A 611 2.54 -1.34 28.62
CA LEU A 611 1.56 -0.48 27.94
C LEU A 611 2.25 0.63 27.15
N ASP A 612 1.67 0.96 25.99
CA ASP A 612 2.24 1.92 25.04
C ASP A 612 1.85 3.37 25.33
N GLY A 613 0.87 3.56 26.22
CA GLY A 613 0.28 4.84 26.55
C GLY A 613 -0.90 4.70 27.53
N PRO A 614 -1.61 5.79 27.83
CA PRO A 614 -2.73 5.77 28.77
C PRO A 614 -3.93 5.00 28.16
N LEU A 615 -4.47 4.05 28.92
CA LEU A 615 -5.69 3.35 28.53
C LEU A 615 -6.94 4.10 28.98
N THR A 616 -7.93 4.16 28.10
CA THR A 616 -9.25 4.75 28.34
C THR A 616 -10.31 3.66 28.38
N PHE A 617 -10.94 3.46 29.53
CA PHE A 617 -11.99 2.48 29.72
C PHE A 617 -13.38 3.11 29.61
N THR A 618 -14.23 2.52 28.77
CA THR A 618 -15.66 2.83 28.68
C THR A 618 -16.47 1.73 29.33
N PRO A 619 -17.22 2.02 30.40
CA PRO A 619 -18.21 1.09 30.93
C PRO A 619 -19.35 0.90 29.91
N LEU A 620 -19.73 -0.35 29.63
CA LEU A 620 -20.82 -0.69 28.69
C LEU A 620 -22.03 -1.32 29.41
N THR A 621 -23.23 -1.17 28.85
CA THR A 621 -24.48 -1.73 29.42
C THR A 621 -24.72 -3.20 29.09
N GLY A 622 -23.89 -3.82 28.26
CA GLY A 622 -24.02 -5.21 27.83
C GLY A 622 -22.69 -5.80 27.36
N GLY A 623 -22.56 -7.13 27.47
CA GLY A 623 -21.36 -7.88 27.07
C GLY A 623 -21.26 -9.23 27.79
N ALA A 624 -20.66 -10.22 27.14
CA ALA A 624 -20.32 -11.47 27.81
C ALA A 624 -19.17 -11.21 28.81
N PRO A 625 -19.21 -11.77 30.04
CA PRO A 625 -18.08 -11.70 30.96
C PRO A 625 -16.81 -12.22 30.28
N GLY A 626 -15.69 -11.52 30.45
CA GLY A 626 -14.41 -11.94 29.86
C GLY A 626 -14.12 -11.40 28.45
N GLU A 627 -15.08 -10.71 27.81
CA GLU A 627 -14.94 -10.25 26.43
C GLU A 627 -14.82 -8.71 26.35
N PRO A 628 -13.68 -8.18 25.89
CA PRO A 628 -13.49 -6.74 25.69
C PRO A 628 -14.04 -6.31 24.32
N TRP A 629 -14.43 -5.04 24.23
CA TRP A 629 -14.83 -4.42 22.97
C TRP A 629 -13.78 -3.42 22.51
N VAL A 630 -13.36 -3.57 21.26
CA VAL A 630 -12.50 -2.61 20.56
C VAL A 630 -13.31 -2.08 19.38
N GLY A 631 -13.51 -0.77 19.34
CA GLY A 631 -14.38 -0.07 18.40
C GLY A 631 -13.61 0.83 17.44
N ARG A 632 -14.34 1.70 16.72
CA ARG A 632 -13.78 2.61 15.70
C ARG A 632 -12.97 3.79 16.22
N HIS A 633 -12.61 3.76 17.50
CA HIS A 633 -11.85 4.80 18.18
C HIS A 633 -10.37 4.72 17.84
N GLY A 634 -9.62 5.74 18.25
CA GLY A 634 -8.17 5.76 18.17
C GLY A 634 -7.54 4.74 19.12
N TYR A 635 -6.23 4.56 18.99
CA TYR A 635 -5.50 3.63 19.84
C TYR A 635 -5.60 4.00 21.32
N GLY A 636 -5.88 3.03 22.19
CA GLY A 636 -5.88 3.19 23.65
C GLY A 636 -7.26 3.13 24.34
N ALA A 637 -8.39 3.03 23.63
CA ALA A 637 -9.70 2.84 24.26
C ALA A 637 -10.16 1.37 24.31
N LEU A 638 -10.84 0.99 25.39
CA LEU A 638 -11.39 -0.35 25.62
C LEU A 638 -12.78 -0.26 26.27
N GLY A 639 -13.75 -0.93 25.65
CA GLY A 639 -15.09 -1.08 26.19
C GLY A 639 -15.18 -2.33 27.07
N ILE A 640 -15.62 -2.18 28.32
CA ILE A 640 -15.69 -3.27 29.30
C ILE A 640 -17.02 -3.27 30.07
N GLY A 641 -17.44 -4.45 30.53
CA GLY A 641 -18.54 -4.57 31.48
C GLY A 641 -18.10 -4.15 32.89
N ALA A 642 -18.96 -3.42 33.61
CA ALA A 642 -18.61 -2.84 34.92
C ALA A 642 -18.63 -3.86 36.07
N ASP A 643 -19.29 -5.00 35.91
CA ASP A 643 -19.54 -5.99 36.97
C ASP A 643 -18.81 -7.31 36.68
N GLN A 644 -17.49 -7.33 36.84
CA GLN A 644 -16.64 -8.51 36.64
C GLN A 644 -15.66 -8.69 37.79
N ASP A 645 -15.30 -9.93 38.14
CA ASP A 645 -14.24 -10.21 39.10
C ASP A 645 -12.85 -9.95 38.50
N ALA A 646 -11.84 -9.75 39.35
CA ALA A 646 -10.48 -9.40 38.94
C ALA A 646 -9.83 -10.45 38.00
N GLY A 647 -10.14 -11.73 38.16
CA GLY A 647 -9.60 -12.78 37.29
C GLY A 647 -10.19 -12.73 35.87
N THR A 648 -11.50 -12.55 35.78
CA THR A 648 -12.20 -12.34 34.50
C THR A 648 -11.77 -11.03 33.84
N LEU A 649 -11.58 -9.95 34.62
CA LEU A 649 -11.05 -8.68 34.13
C LEU A 649 -9.62 -8.81 33.62
N ALA A 650 -8.74 -9.55 34.30
CA ALA A 650 -7.36 -9.74 33.85
C ALA A 650 -7.30 -10.36 32.43
N LEU A 651 -8.12 -11.39 32.18
CA LEU A 651 -8.26 -11.97 30.84
C LEU A 651 -8.86 -10.97 29.84
N THR A 652 -9.89 -10.24 30.24
CA THR A 652 -10.53 -9.19 29.41
C THR A 652 -9.52 -8.12 28.98
N LEU A 653 -8.67 -7.67 29.91
CA LEU A 653 -7.64 -6.67 29.67
C LEU A 653 -6.56 -7.16 28.70
N LEU A 654 -6.03 -8.37 28.92
CA LEU A 654 -5.03 -8.96 28.02
C LEU A 654 -5.55 -9.08 26.58
N ARG A 655 -6.79 -9.58 26.43
CA ARG A 655 -7.48 -9.63 25.13
C ARG A 655 -7.64 -8.24 24.52
N GLY A 656 -8.15 -7.30 25.32
CA GLY A 656 -8.54 -5.97 24.85
C GLY A 656 -7.33 -5.18 24.37
N VAL A 657 -6.28 -5.15 25.19
CA VAL A 657 -5.02 -4.47 24.86
C VAL A 657 -4.41 -5.07 23.59
N ARG A 658 -4.40 -6.41 23.44
CA ARG A 658 -3.86 -7.04 22.23
C ARG A 658 -4.66 -6.74 20.98
N ARG A 659 -5.99 -6.82 21.04
CA ARG A 659 -6.86 -6.46 19.91
C ARG A 659 -6.72 -4.99 19.54
N ALA A 660 -6.70 -4.10 20.53
CA ALA A 660 -6.50 -2.67 20.31
C ALA A 660 -5.14 -2.37 19.67
N ARG A 661 -4.07 -3.02 20.14
CA ARG A 661 -2.73 -2.87 19.56
C ARG A 661 -2.67 -3.45 18.14
N PHE A 662 -3.25 -4.63 17.90
CA PHE A 662 -3.29 -5.22 16.56
C PHE A 662 -4.02 -4.33 15.56
N ARG A 663 -5.19 -3.82 15.95
CA ARG A 663 -5.94 -2.86 15.14
C ARG A 663 -5.12 -1.60 14.86
N ALA A 664 -4.50 -1.02 15.89
CA ALA A 664 -3.66 0.16 15.72
C ALA A 664 -2.47 -0.10 14.79
N LEU A 665 -1.89 -1.31 14.78
CA LEU A 665 -0.87 -1.69 13.81
C LEU A 665 -1.43 -1.73 12.39
N VAL A 666 -2.57 -2.38 12.18
CA VAL A 666 -3.21 -2.49 10.85
C VAL A 666 -3.67 -1.12 10.32
N ASP A 667 -4.06 -0.18 11.19
CA ASP A 667 -4.47 1.17 10.79
C ASP A 667 -3.32 2.00 10.15
N VAL A 668 -2.05 1.66 10.44
CA VAL A 668 -0.87 2.42 9.98
C VAL A 668 0.19 1.55 9.28
N THR A 669 -0.07 0.26 9.10
CA THR A 669 0.90 -0.68 8.53
C THR A 669 0.20 -1.83 7.84
N ASP A 670 0.55 -2.05 6.58
CA ASP A 670 0.18 -3.27 5.86
C ASP A 670 0.96 -4.45 6.43
N LEU A 671 0.34 -5.25 7.29
CA LEU A 671 0.92 -6.47 7.86
C LEU A 671 0.77 -7.69 6.94
N TYR A 672 -0.18 -7.62 6.03
CA TYR A 672 -0.50 -8.68 5.07
C TYR A 672 -1.18 -8.07 3.85
N ALA A 673 -1.21 -8.82 2.75
CA ALA A 673 -1.90 -8.46 1.51
C ALA A 673 -2.57 -9.70 0.90
N ALA A 674 -3.58 -9.48 0.05
CA ALA A 674 -4.39 -10.54 -0.55
C ALA A 674 -5.09 -11.44 0.49
N ASP A 675 -5.60 -10.84 1.57
CA ASP A 675 -6.33 -11.57 2.61
C ASP A 675 -7.55 -12.30 2.04
N GLY A 676 -7.72 -13.57 2.43
CA GLY A 676 -8.79 -14.44 1.93
C GLY A 676 -8.51 -15.10 0.57
N ALA A 677 -7.36 -14.84 -0.07
CA ALA A 677 -6.94 -15.61 -1.25
C ALA A 677 -6.53 -17.05 -0.89
N TRP A 678 -6.10 -17.27 0.36
CA TRP A 678 -5.93 -18.58 0.96
C TRP A 678 -6.74 -18.69 2.24
N GLU A 679 -7.15 -19.92 2.55
CA GLU A 679 -7.76 -20.26 3.83
C GLU A 679 -6.77 -21.05 4.68
N HIS A 680 -6.68 -20.67 5.96
CA HIS A 680 -5.75 -21.27 6.91
C HIS A 680 -6.51 -21.94 8.06
N ARG A 681 -6.05 -23.12 8.49
CA ARG A 681 -6.67 -23.82 9.63
C ARG A 681 -6.30 -23.11 10.94
N MET A 682 -7.30 -22.75 11.74
CA MET A 682 -7.12 -22.30 13.12
C MET A 682 -6.98 -23.51 14.07
N PRO A 683 -5.81 -23.76 14.68
CA PRO A 683 -5.56 -25.01 15.40
C PRO A 683 -6.45 -25.24 16.62
N TRP A 684 -6.94 -24.18 17.27
CA TRP A 684 -7.75 -24.27 18.50
C TRP A 684 -9.27 -24.16 18.28
N LYS A 685 -9.75 -23.99 17.04
CA LYS A 685 -11.19 -23.97 16.71
C LYS A 685 -11.58 -24.92 15.57
N GLU A 686 -10.61 -25.56 14.92
CA GLU A 686 -10.83 -26.46 13.78
C GLU A 686 -11.64 -25.84 12.62
N GLU A 687 -11.55 -24.52 12.46
CA GLU A 687 -12.17 -23.77 11.37
C GLU A 687 -11.11 -23.28 10.37
N LEU A 688 -11.53 -23.08 9.12
CA LEU A 688 -10.75 -22.38 8.10
C LEU A 688 -11.05 -20.89 8.21
N VAL A 689 -10.00 -20.06 8.23
CA VAL A 689 -10.09 -18.61 8.38
C VAL A 689 -9.14 -17.90 7.41
N PRO A 690 -9.44 -16.66 7.02
CA PRO A 690 -8.48 -15.86 6.26
C PRO A 690 -7.24 -15.56 7.12
N PHE A 691 -6.14 -15.19 6.46
CA PHE A 691 -4.85 -14.92 7.08
C PHE A 691 -4.95 -13.89 8.21
N SER A 692 -5.67 -12.79 7.98
CA SER A 692 -5.87 -11.70 8.96
C SER A 692 -6.42 -12.20 10.29
N ARG A 693 -7.40 -13.12 10.23
CA ARG A 693 -8.06 -13.69 11.40
C ARG A 693 -7.17 -14.69 12.13
N LEU A 694 -6.36 -15.46 11.43
CA LEU A 694 -5.36 -16.33 12.06
C LEU A 694 -4.29 -15.49 12.76
N LEU A 695 -3.79 -14.43 12.11
CA LEU A 695 -2.77 -13.54 12.66
C LEU A 695 -3.28 -12.80 13.90
N GLU A 696 -4.47 -12.18 13.83
CA GLU A 696 -5.13 -11.51 14.95
C GLU A 696 -5.30 -12.46 16.14
N ALA A 697 -5.83 -13.67 15.88
CA ALA A 697 -6.08 -14.64 16.93
C ALA A 697 -4.79 -15.17 17.56
N ALA A 698 -3.74 -15.43 16.77
CA ALA A 698 -2.43 -15.82 17.28
C ALA A 698 -1.80 -14.70 18.11
N TYR A 699 -1.91 -13.45 17.67
CA TYR A 699 -1.40 -12.27 18.37
C TYR A 699 -2.09 -12.04 19.72
N GLU A 700 -3.41 -12.20 19.81
CA GLU A 700 -4.16 -12.20 21.08
C GLU A 700 -3.73 -13.36 21.97
N ARG A 701 -3.68 -14.57 21.40
CA ARG A 701 -3.49 -15.82 22.15
C ARG A 701 -2.11 -15.92 22.81
N LEU A 702 -1.07 -15.29 22.26
CA LEU A 702 0.25 -15.17 22.90
C LEU A 702 0.17 -14.53 24.29
N ALA A 703 -0.51 -13.40 24.42
CA ALA A 703 -0.65 -12.72 25.72
C ALA A 703 -1.46 -13.55 26.71
N LEU A 704 -2.48 -14.27 26.23
CA LEU A 704 -3.27 -15.17 27.06
C LEU A 704 -2.46 -16.39 27.52
N ALA A 705 -1.60 -16.92 26.66
CA ALA A 705 -0.73 -18.06 26.95
C ALA A 705 0.35 -17.76 28.01
N ALA A 706 0.74 -16.49 28.14
CA ALA A 706 1.61 -16.03 29.22
C ALA A 706 0.88 -16.01 30.58
N PHE A 707 -0.42 -15.72 30.60
CA PHE A 707 -1.23 -15.66 31.82
C PHE A 707 -1.83 -17.01 32.23
N ASP A 708 -2.24 -17.82 31.24
CA ASP A 708 -2.94 -19.08 31.41
C ASP A 708 -2.44 -20.11 30.37
N PRO A 709 -1.69 -21.15 30.79
CA PRO A 709 -1.03 -22.08 29.88
C PRO A 709 -1.93 -22.80 28.87
N ARG A 710 -3.24 -22.93 29.12
CA ARG A 710 -4.17 -23.60 28.18
C ARG A 710 -4.27 -22.91 26.83
N TYR A 711 -3.87 -21.64 26.74
CA TYR A 711 -3.85 -20.90 25.48
C TYR A 711 -2.59 -21.20 24.64
N ARG A 712 -1.61 -21.94 25.14
CA ARG A 712 -0.43 -22.37 24.34
C ARG A 712 -0.78 -23.41 23.27
N ASP A 713 -1.83 -24.20 23.51
CA ASP A 713 -2.22 -25.27 22.61
C ASP A 713 -2.56 -24.71 21.22
N GLY A 714 -1.92 -25.28 20.21
CA GLY A 714 -2.07 -24.91 18.80
C GLY A 714 -1.29 -23.66 18.35
N LEU A 715 -0.67 -22.92 19.26
CA LEU A 715 0.03 -21.68 18.94
C LEU A 715 1.29 -21.88 18.08
N PRO A 716 2.17 -22.89 18.34
CA PRO A 716 3.30 -23.17 17.46
C PRO A 716 2.88 -23.43 16.01
N GLN A 717 1.84 -24.26 15.82
CA GLN A 717 1.32 -24.60 14.50
C GLN A 717 0.75 -23.38 13.77
N ALA A 718 0.08 -22.47 14.48
CA ALA A 718 -0.41 -21.22 13.89
C ALA A 718 0.76 -20.32 13.47
N LEU A 719 1.79 -20.16 14.30
CA LEU A 719 2.97 -19.37 13.97
C LEU A 719 3.73 -19.95 12.76
N ASP A 720 3.88 -21.29 12.69
CA ASP A 720 4.49 -21.97 11.53
C ASP A 720 3.69 -21.74 10.25
N THR A 721 2.35 -21.77 10.35
CA THR A 721 1.45 -21.51 9.23
C THR A 721 1.57 -20.07 8.74
N LEU A 722 1.59 -19.10 9.67
CA LEU A 722 1.74 -17.68 9.36
C LEU A 722 3.09 -17.38 8.69
N GLU A 723 4.16 -18.07 9.11
CA GLU A 723 5.53 -17.87 8.58
C GLU A 723 5.68 -18.41 7.15
N GLY A 724 4.97 -19.49 6.82
CA GLY A 724 4.93 -20.08 5.48
C GLY A 724 3.91 -19.46 4.53
N ALA A 725 3.14 -18.45 4.96
CA ALA A 725 2.07 -17.85 4.17
C ALA A 725 2.61 -16.83 3.14
N ALA A 726 1.93 -16.72 2.00
CA ALA A 726 2.31 -15.79 0.92
C ALA A 726 1.78 -14.36 1.12
N GLU A 727 0.78 -14.21 1.99
CA GLU A 727 0.10 -12.96 2.32
C GLU A 727 0.98 -12.01 3.13
N LEU A 728 1.98 -12.53 3.84
CA LEU A 728 2.78 -11.77 4.78
C LEU A 728 3.63 -10.71 4.06
N THR A 729 3.52 -9.45 4.50
CA THR A 729 4.41 -8.36 4.05
C THR A 729 5.70 -8.35 4.89
N ILE A 730 6.66 -7.50 4.55
CA ILE A 730 7.84 -7.29 5.42
C ILE A 730 7.41 -6.78 6.82
N GLY A 731 6.41 -5.89 6.90
CA GLY A 731 5.84 -5.43 8.16
C GLY A 731 5.27 -6.59 8.99
N GLY A 732 4.52 -7.48 8.35
CA GLY A 732 4.01 -8.71 8.95
C GLY A 732 5.11 -9.64 9.43
N LYS A 733 6.16 -9.87 8.63
CA LYS A 733 7.32 -10.72 9.01
C LYS A 733 8.03 -10.20 10.24
N ARG A 734 8.18 -8.87 10.36
CA ARG A 734 8.77 -8.24 11.55
C ARG A 734 7.89 -8.43 12.78
N LEU A 735 6.57 -8.26 12.65
CA LEU A 735 5.64 -8.56 13.73
C LEU A 735 5.71 -10.03 14.14
N LEU A 736 5.70 -10.96 13.19
CA LEU A 736 5.76 -12.39 13.44
C LEU A 736 7.08 -12.81 14.10
N THR A 737 8.20 -12.21 13.71
CA THR A 737 9.49 -12.40 14.38
C THR A 737 9.43 -11.98 15.85
N ARG A 738 8.73 -10.88 16.17
CA ARG A 738 8.51 -10.46 17.57
C ARG A 738 7.59 -11.43 18.30
N MET A 739 6.52 -11.89 17.66
CA MET A 739 5.62 -12.91 18.20
C MET A 739 6.37 -14.21 18.55
N ARG A 740 7.30 -14.64 17.69
CA ARG A 740 8.18 -15.80 17.95
C ARG A 740 9.16 -15.60 19.10
N LYS A 741 9.65 -14.37 19.30
CA LYS A 741 10.51 -14.04 20.46
C LYS A 741 9.72 -13.94 21.76
N GLU A 742 8.43 -13.64 21.67
CA GLU A 742 7.51 -13.57 22.81
C GLU A 742 7.05 -14.95 23.28
N PHE A 743 6.84 -15.89 22.34
CA PHE A 743 6.53 -17.30 22.63
C PHE A 743 7.73 -18.05 23.20
#